data_AF-A0A2K8VDK5-F1
#
_entry.id   AF-A0A2K8VDK5-F1
#
_cell.length_a   1.000
_cell.length_b   1.000
_cell.length_c   1.000
_cell.angle_alpha   90.00
_cell.angle_beta   90.00
_cell.angle_gamma   90.00
#
_symmetry.space_group_name_H-M   'P 1'
#
loop_
_entity.id
_entity.type
_entity.pdbx_description
1 polymer ?
#
loop_
_entity_poly.entity_id
_entity_poly.type
_entity_poly.pdbx_seq_one_letter_code
_entity_poly.pdbx_strand_id
1 'polypeptide(L)'
;MNKTININLGGFFFHIDENAYQKLKRYLDAIARSLSDDPQGKNEIISDIEARISELLSERITDARQVVNEGDIDEIITIMGQPEDYTEAEETYSDDSSYNYGKRSKSSNKKLFRDREDKFLGGVASGLAHYTNIDTIWVRLFFILTAVTTGFGFLIYIILWVLLPEAKTTAEKLQMEGEDVNIGNIEKKIRNEFEYLSTKLKDGASEITEKISSADYEKLRNQTKSGFQDFIDTVGKILSALFKVFGKFMGILLVFIAGIVLISLIFAMFSISSLEILGFDGDFIHYPPLFYDSVLPNWLLTLFGMLLVAVPILALLILGLRILSPNLKRVSTTTSLSLFGIWLVSLFFIGFSGIEFATSKAQRAVKVSKKSILFNPEEPLKIGVKNDDEIYYQHNLRRRDNSIEVYIDDKKAKYSNDIKIDVAKSDSNEAFIEIKKESEGRKRKDALNNAEKIKYKFNLHKNKIIFDAFFLSEFKNIWKDEEVYLTLYIPEGTIIYFENSSKRFLYNIENTEDIYDRNMANHHFKMTSKGFECIDCENNKESEDERKANSDWNYDNTNDNNNNNDNNSDVSFLFDSTINNLKAEFIISKQTTKTELEKLIKWFKKRKNIDITIVKSSFKNKRIEKILLDIDCNDGYKGKLKISNNTLEGIPTGFRRLYDEEDKTLAFKIW
;
A
#
# COMPACT_ATOMS: atom_id res chain seq x y z
N MET A 1 -24.94 -69.88 44.28
CA MET A 1 -25.24 -68.78 43.34
C MET A 1 -26.18 -67.85 44.04
N ASN A 2 -25.77 -66.59 44.22
CA ASN A 2 -26.62 -65.58 44.83
C ASN A 2 -27.62 -65.05 43.79
N LYS A 3 -28.79 -64.59 44.23
CA LYS A 3 -29.78 -64.01 43.32
C LYS A 3 -29.30 -62.63 42.84
N THR A 4 -29.65 -62.26 41.62
CA THR A 4 -29.35 -60.94 41.06
C THR A 4 -30.61 -60.09 41.01
N ILE A 5 -30.49 -58.81 41.37
CA ILE A 5 -31.57 -57.82 41.45
C ILE A 5 -31.25 -56.69 40.47
N ASN A 6 -32.26 -56.12 39.83
CA ASN A 6 -32.12 -54.93 38.99
C ASN A 6 -32.49 -53.69 39.80
N ILE A 7 -31.61 -52.70 39.82
CA ILE A 7 -31.81 -51.45 40.56
C ILE A 7 -31.64 -50.24 39.64
N ASN A 8 -32.29 -49.13 40.00
CA ASN A 8 -32.10 -47.83 39.37
C ASN A 8 -31.39 -46.91 40.38
N LEU A 9 -30.24 -46.36 40.00
CA LEU A 9 -29.47 -45.40 40.79
C LEU A 9 -29.21 -44.16 39.95
N GLY A 10 -29.72 -43.00 40.37
CA GLY A 10 -29.52 -41.75 39.65
C GLY A 10 -29.96 -41.77 38.18
N GLY A 11 -30.92 -42.64 37.81
CA GLY A 11 -31.42 -42.79 36.43
C GLY A 11 -30.75 -43.89 35.60
N PHE A 12 -29.78 -44.64 36.15
CA PHE A 12 -29.09 -45.73 35.47
C PHE A 12 -29.44 -47.11 36.05
N PHE A 13 -29.54 -48.12 35.18
CA PHE A 13 -29.91 -49.49 35.55
C PHE A 13 -28.69 -50.38 35.76
N PHE A 14 -28.60 -51.03 36.92
CA PHE A 14 -27.53 -51.98 37.26
C PHE A 14 -28.08 -53.35 37.65
N HIS A 15 -27.33 -54.40 37.32
CA HIS A 15 -27.54 -55.77 37.79
C HIS A 15 -26.63 -56.03 38.99
N ILE A 16 -27.20 -56.25 40.17
CA ILE A 16 -26.47 -56.36 41.44
C ILE A 16 -26.77 -57.68 42.15
N ASP A 17 -25.77 -58.27 42.81
CA ASP A 17 -25.96 -59.42 43.71
C ASP A 17 -26.86 -59.04 44.89
N GLU A 18 -27.77 -59.91 45.32
CA GLU A 18 -28.65 -59.74 46.49
C GLU A 18 -27.88 -59.31 47.75
N ASN A 19 -26.68 -59.85 47.98
CA ASN A 19 -25.87 -59.44 49.13
C ASN A 19 -25.30 -58.02 48.96
N ALA A 20 -24.82 -57.69 47.77
CA ALA A 20 -24.31 -56.36 47.43
C ALA A 20 -25.43 -55.30 47.47
N TYR A 21 -26.63 -55.66 47.02
CA TYR A 21 -27.82 -54.82 47.09
C TYR A 21 -28.22 -54.52 48.53
N GLN A 22 -28.25 -55.54 49.39
CA GLN A 22 -28.54 -55.34 50.80
C GLN A 22 -27.50 -54.43 51.47
N LYS A 23 -26.21 -54.55 51.09
CA LYS A 23 -25.13 -53.70 51.60
C LYS A 23 -25.26 -52.26 51.14
N LEU A 24 -25.46 -52.03 49.84
CA LEU A 24 -25.70 -50.70 49.27
C LEU A 24 -26.96 -50.04 49.86
N LYS A 25 -28.04 -50.81 50.01
CA LYS A 25 -29.27 -50.32 50.63
C LYS A 25 -29.06 -49.92 52.09
N ARG A 26 -28.35 -50.74 52.87
CA ARG A 26 -28.00 -50.38 54.26
C ARG A 26 -27.14 -49.12 54.32
N TYR A 27 -26.22 -48.95 53.37
CA TYR A 27 -25.37 -47.77 53.27
C TYR A 27 -26.19 -46.50 52.94
N LEU A 28 -27.05 -46.54 51.92
CA LEU A 28 -27.95 -45.43 51.58
C LEU A 28 -28.95 -45.12 52.72
N ASP A 29 -29.50 -46.15 53.36
CA ASP A 29 -30.41 -46.00 54.52
C ASP A 29 -29.68 -45.39 55.72
N ALA A 30 -28.39 -45.71 55.93
CA ALA A 30 -27.57 -45.12 56.98
C ALA A 30 -27.27 -43.64 56.72
N ILE A 31 -26.90 -43.29 55.48
CA ILE A 31 -26.74 -41.88 55.05
C ILE A 31 -28.06 -41.12 55.22
N ALA A 32 -29.19 -41.70 54.79
CA ALA A 32 -30.49 -41.07 54.93
C ALA A 32 -30.86 -40.81 56.40
N ARG A 33 -30.32 -41.58 57.36
CA ARG A 33 -30.54 -41.36 58.80
C ARG A 33 -29.58 -40.35 59.43
N SER A 34 -28.38 -40.17 58.88
CA SER A 34 -27.42 -39.18 59.38
C SER A 34 -27.71 -37.75 58.90
N LEU A 35 -28.45 -37.61 57.79
CA LEU A 35 -28.89 -36.31 57.26
C LEU A 35 -30.00 -35.68 58.14
N SER A 36 -29.98 -34.35 58.27
CA SER A 36 -30.90 -33.54 59.09
C SER A 36 -32.39 -33.70 58.74
N ASP A 37 -33.28 -33.37 59.68
CA ASP A 37 -34.74 -33.64 59.65
C ASP A 37 -35.55 -32.93 58.55
N ASP A 38 -34.94 -32.17 57.64
CA ASP A 38 -35.66 -31.47 56.56
C ASP A 38 -35.95 -32.40 55.35
N PRO A 39 -37.23 -32.66 55.00
CA PRO A 39 -37.57 -33.60 53.94
C PRO A 39 -37.12 -33.20 52.53
N GLN A 40 -36.98 -31.91 52.23
CA GLN A 40 -36.65 -31.45 50.87
C GLN A 40 -35.15 -31.54 50.58
N GLY A 41 -34.29 -30.96 51.44
CA GLY A 41 -32.84 -31.04 51.29
C GLY A 41 -32.31 -32.48 51.34
N LYS A 42 -32.89 -33.32 52.21
CA LYS A 42 -32.53 -34.74 52.32
C LYS A 42 -32.73 -35.51 51.01
N ASN A 43 -33.84 -35.27 50.30
CA ASN A 43 -34.11 -35.97 49.05
C ASN A 43 -33.17 -35.53 47.91
N GLU A 44 -32.79 -34.25 47.88
CA GLU A 44 -31.82 -33.72 46.91
C GLU A 44 -30.41 -34.30 47.14
N ILE A 45 -29.96 -34.32 48.40
CA ILE A 45 -28.66 -34.88 48.78
C ILE A 45 -28.58 -36.37 48.42
N ILE A 46 -29.63 -37.15 48.71
CA ILE A 46 -29.66 -38.58 48.36
C ILE A 46 -29.62 -38.76 46.85
N SER A 47 -30.34 -37.95 46.08
CA SER A 47 -30.34 -38.03 44.62
C SER A 47 -28.95 -37.73 44.02
N ASP A 48 -28.23 -36.73 44.54
CA ASP A 48 -26.87 -36.40 44.09
C ASP A 48 -25.85 -37.49 44.49
N ILE A 49 -26.01 -38.08 45.68
CA ILE A 49 -25.21 -39.22 46.14
C ILE A 49 -25.45 -40.45 45.25
N GLU A 50 -26.71 -40.77 44.93
CA GLU A 50 -27.05 -41.87 44.02
C GLU A 50 -26.48 -41.66 42.61
N ALA A 51 -26.54 -40.42 42.08
CA ALA A 51 -25.95 -40.08 40.79
C ALA A 51 -24.42 -40.28 40.79
N ARG A 52 -23.73 -39.91 41.87
CA ARG A 52 -22.29 -40.12 42.01
C ARG A 52 -21.92 -41.60 42.15
N ILE A 53 -22.68 -42.36 42.93
CA ILE A 53 -22.50 -43.82 43.06
C ILE A 53 -22.70 -44.50 41.70
N SER A 54 -23.68 -44.06 40.93
CA SER A 54 -23.95 -44.54 39.57
C SER A 54 -22.79 -44.24 38.61
N GLU A 55 -22.20 -43.05 38.68
CA GLU A 55 -20.99 -42.69 37.92
C GLU A 55 -19.82 -43.62 38.26
N LEU A 56 -19.55 -43.84 39.56
CA LEU A 56 -18.47 -44.71 40.02
C LEU A 56 -18.66 -46.18 39.65
N LEU A 57 -19.90 -46.69 39.75
CA LEU A 57 -20.24 -48.04 39.28
C LEU A 57 -20.02 -48.17 37.77
N SER A 58 -20.44 -47.17 36.99
CA SER A 58 -20.31 -47.19 35.53
C SER A 58 -18.86 -47.12 35.05
N GLU A 59 -17.97 -46.42 35.76
CA GLU A 59 -16.54 -46.37 35.43
C GLU A 59 -15.84 -47.72 35.66
N ARG A 60 -16.35 -48.51 36.61
CA ARG A 60 -15.77 -49.79 37.02
C ARG A 60 -16.32 -50.99 36.27
N ILE A 61 -17.58 -50.95 35.86
CA ILE A 61 -18.24 -52.05 35.13
C ILE A 61 -17.99 -51.85 33.63
N THR A 62 -16.91 -52.42 33.13
CA THR A 62 -16.52 -52.28 31.71
C THR A 62 -17.33 -53.16 30.75
N ASP A 63 -18.02 -54.20 31.24
CA ASP A 63 -18.78 -55.15 30.41
C ASP A 63 -20.25 -55.22 30.86
N ALA A 64 -21.19 -55.12 29.91
CA ALA A 64 -22.63 -55.03 30.15
C ALA A 64 -23.26 -56.28 30.80
N ARG A 65 -22.51 -57.39 30.90
CA ARG A 65 -22.95 -58.64 31.54
C ARG A 65 -22.40 -58.84 32.95
N GLN A 66 -21.53 -57.94 33.42
CA GLN A 66 -20.91 -58.05 34.74
C GLN A 66 -21.92 -57.62 35.82
N VAL A 67 -22.11 -58.48 36.82
CA VAL A 67 -22.98 -58.23 37.97
C VAL A 67 -22.17 -57.57 39.07
N VAL A 68 -22.70 -56.49 39.65
CA VAL A 68 -22.10 -55.78 40.79
C VAL A 68 -22.03 -56.69 41.99
N ASN A 69 -20.83 -56.94 42.51
CA ASN A 69 -20.59 -57.78 43.67
C ASN A 69 -20.34 -56.93 44.93
N GLU A 70 -20.16 -57.60 46.07
CA GLU A 70 -19.98 -56.93 47.36
C GLU A 70 -18.69 -56.08 47.43
N GLY A 71 -17.61 -56.54 46.77
CA GLY A 71 -16.34 -55.83 46.71
C GLY A 71 -16.42 -54.52 45.92
N ASP A 72 -17.24 -54.46 44.87
CA ASP A 72 -17.48 -53.23 44.12
C ASP A 72 -18.15 -52.16 44.99
N ILE A 73 -19.07 -52.57 45.87
CA ILE A 73 -19.73 -51.68 46.83
C ILE A 73 -18.77 -51.23 47.93
N ASP A 74 -17.90 -52.11 48.42
CA ASP A 74 -16.91 -51.76 49.46
C ASP A 74 -15.91 -50.68 49.01
N GLU A 75 -15.50 -50.72 47.74
CA GLU A 75 -14.61 -49.71 47.20
C GLU A 75 -15.31 -48.37 46.96
N ILE A 76 -16.59 -48.39 46.59
CA ILE A 76 -17.41 -47.17 46.50
C ILE A 76 -17.59 -46.54 47.88
N ILE A 77 -17.90 -47.35 48.90
CA ILE A 77 -18.00 -46.87 50.29
C ILE A 77 -16.66 -46.28 50.74
N THR A 78 -15.53 -46.85 50.33
CA THR A 78 -14.20 -46.31 50.64
C THR A 78 -13.96 -44.93 50.00
N ILE A 79 -14.45 -44.70 48.78
CA ILE A 79 -14.31 -43.41 48.07
C ILE A 79 -15.29 -42.36 48.63
N MET A 80 -16.51 -42.79 48.96
CA MET A 80 -17.60 -41.92 49.42
C MET A 80 -17.52 -41.61 50.92
N GLY A 81 -16.89 -42.48 51.73
CA GLY A 81 -16.75 -42.40 53.19
C GLY A 81 -17.81 -43.20 53.97
N GLN A 82 -17.59 -43.51 55.26
CA GLN A 82 -18.60 -44.18 56.08
C GLN A 82 -19.57 -43.16 56.72
N PRO A 83 -20.88 -43.49 56.86
CA PRO A 83 -21.88 -42.55 57.37
C PRO A 83 -21.60 -42.08 58.81
N GLU A 84 -20.96 -42.92 59.64
CA GLU A 84 -20.59 -42.58 61.01
C GLU A 84 -19.43 -41.57 61.12
N ASP A 85 -18.57 -41.47 60.09
CA ASP A 85 -17.41 -40.56 60.10
C ASP A 85 -17.81 -39.07 60.01
N TYR A 86 -19.07 -38.78 59.66
CA TYR A 86 -19.55 -37.41 59.42
C TYR A 86 -20.30 -36.82 60.62
N THR A 87 -20.84 -37.65 61.51
CA THR A 87 -21.58 -37.18 62.70
C THR A 87 -20.67 -36.75 63.86
N GLU A 88 -19.44 -37.25 63.94
CA GLU A 88 -18.47 -36.90 64.99
C GLU A 88 -17.45 -35.83 64.57
N ALA A 89 -17.49 -35.38 63.30
CA ALA A 89 -16.58 -34.38 62.77
C ALA A 89 -16.98 -32.92 63.09
N GLU A 90 -18.01 -32.68 63.90
CA GLU A 90 -18.44 -31.33 64.28
C GLU A 90 -17.80 -30.78 65.57
N GLU A 91 -17.08 -31.59 66.37
CA GLU A 91 -16.50 -31.12 67.66
C GLU A 91 -14.96 -30.91 67.68
N THR A 92 -14.22 -31.11 66.57
CA THR A 92 -12.74 -30.88 66.57
C THR A 92 -12.24 -29.86 65.52
N TYR A 93 -13.13 -29.19 64.80
CA TYR A 93 -12.75 -28.11 63.88
C TYR A 93 -13.21 -26.74 64.37
N SER A 94 -12.88 -26.44 65.62
CA SER A 94 -12.84 -25.07 66.12
C SER A 94 -11.51 -24.85 66.82
N ASP A 95 -10.44 -24.66 66.03
CA ASP A 95 -9.37 -23.77 66.47
C ASP A 95 -8.60 -23.16 65.29
N ASP A 96 -8.31 -21.87 65.44
CA ASP A 96 -7.54 -21.04 64.53
C ASP A 96 -6.11 -21.61 64.38
N SER A 97 -5.74 -22.02 63.17
CA SER A 97 -4.33 -21.95 62.77
C SER A 97 -4.15 -21.96 61.25
N SER A 98 -3.60 -20.86 60.77
CA SER A 98 -3.05 -20.67 59.45
C SER A 98 -1.83 -21.58 59.24
N TYR A 99 -2.08 -22.83 58.83
CA TYR A 99 -1.04 -23.71 58.31
C TYR A 99 -1.14 -23.85 56.80
N ASN A 100 -0.22 -23.16 56.13
CA ASN A 100 0.06 -23.19 54.71
C ASN A 100 0.67 -24.55 54.35
N TYR A 101 -0.16 -25.59 54.23
CA TYR A 101 0.24 -26.81 53.53
C TYR A 101 0.05 -26.58 52.04
N GLY A 102 1.16 -26.67 51.29
CA GLY A 102 1.13 -26.76 49.84
C GLY A 102 0.26 -27.94 49.43
N LYS A 103 -1.01 -27.67 49.15
CA LYS A 103 -1.95 -28.55 48.46
C LYS A 103 -1.35 -28.79 47.06
N ARG A 104 -0.51 -29.82 46.93
CA ARG A 104 -0.47 -30.57 45.68
C ARG A 104 -1.89 -31.10 45.52
N SER A 105 -2.72 -30.36 44.80
CA SER A 105 -3.98 -30.89 44.33
C SER A 105 -3.61 -32.12 43.50
N LYS A 106 -3.95 -33.30 44.01
CA LYS A 106 -4.29 -34.39 43.13
C LYS A 106 -5.38 -33.79 42.25
N SER A 107 -5.08 -33.58 40.98
CA SER A 107 -5.94 -32.83 40.06
C SER A 107 -7.29 -33.54 39.95
N SER A 108 -8.22 -33.22 40.84
CA SER A 108 -9.65 -33.33 40.55
C SER A 108 -9.85 -32.59 39.24
N ASN A 109 -10.45 -33.25 38.25
CA ASN A 109 -10.65 -32.70 36.91
C ASN A 109 -11.57 -31.48 37.01
N LYS A 110 -10.99 -30.29 37.24
CA LYS A 110 -11.70 -29.02 37.19
C LYS A 110 -12.34 -28.90 35.81
N LYS A 111 -13.66 -28.78 35.79
CA LYS A 111 -14.41 -28.55 34.56
C LYS A 111 -14.84 -27.09 34.52
N LEU A 112 -14.70 -26.48 33.35
CA LEU A 112 -15.10 -25.10 33.15
C LEU A 112 -16.62 -25.05 32.93
N PHE A 113 -17.33 -24.52 33.91
CA PHE A 113 -18.76 -24.23 33.84
C PHE A 113 -19.00 -22.73 33.91
N ARG A 114 -20.15 -22.26 33.44
CA ARG A 114 -20.61 -20.89 33.74
C ARG A 114 -21.44 -20.89 35.03
N ASP A 115 -21.09 -19.99 35.94
CA ASP A 115 -21.73 -19.85 37.25
C ASP A 115 -22.91 -18.84 37.18
N ARG A 116 -24.06 -19.22 37.72
CA ARG A 116 -25.28 -18.41 37.71
C ARG A 116 -25.50 -17.64 39.01
N GLU A 117 -24.77 -17.98 40.08
CA GLU A 117 -24.98 -17.41 41.42
C GLU A 117 -24.30 -16.06 41.56
N ASP A 118 -23.06 -15.90 41.07
CA ASP A 118 -22.37 -14.60 40.92
C ASP A 118 -22.40 -14.07 39.47
N LYS A 119 -23.61 -14.01 38.87
CA LYS A 119 -23.78 -13.52 37.50
C LYS A 119 -23.94 -11.99 37.43
N PHE A 120 -23.13 -11.36 36.58
CA PHE A 120 -23.40 -10.00 36.06
C PHE A 120 -23.93 -10.05 34.61
N LEU A 121 -23.34 -10.90 33.76
CA LEU A 121 -23.76 -11.11 32.38
C LEU A 121 -23.56 -12.59 31.98
N GLY A 122 -24.59 -13.44 32.01
CA GLY A 122 -24.49 -14.83 31.53
C GLY A 122 -23.57 -15.80 32.29
N GLY A 123 -22.82 -15.35 33.30
CA GLY A 123 -22.05 -16.20 34.23
C GLY A 123 -20.63 -16.61 33.78
N VAL A 124 -20.19 -16.14 32.61
CA VAL A 124 -18.91 -16.56 31.99
C VAL A 124 -17.70 -16.06 32.78
N ALA A 125 -17.74 -14.80 33.24
CA ALA A 125 -16.64 -14.22 33.99
C ALA A 125 -16.47 -14.87 35.38
N SER A 126 -17.57 -15.23 36.04
CA SER A 126 -17.54 -15.93 37.34
C SER A 126 -17.02 -17.37 37.16
N GLY A 127 -17.55 -18.09 36.16
CA GLY A 127 -17.08 -19.44 35.83
C GLY A 127 -15.59 -19.52 35.50
N LEU A 128 -15.10 -18.57 34.69
CA LEU A 128 -13.67 -18.48 34.35
C LEU A 128 -12.81 -18.12 35.56
N ALA A 129 -13.31 -17.29 36.46
CA ALA A 129 -12.65 -16.94 37.71
C ALA A 129 -12.50 -18.13 38.66
N HIS A 130 -13.56 -18.93 38.86
CA HIS A 130 -13.48 -20.17 39.66
C HIS A 130 -12.50 -21.20 39.05
N TYR A 131 -12.53 -21.36 37.72
CA TYR A 131 -11.62 -22.26 37.03
C TYR A 131 -10.15 -21.82 37.12
N THR A 132 -9.88 -20.52 36.92
CA THR A 132 -8.52 -19.96 36.95
C THR A 132 -8.02 -19.59 38.34
N ASN A 133 -8.89 -19.66 39.35
CA ASN A 133 -8.62 -19.26 40.73
C ASN A 133 -8.17 -17.77 40.85
N ILE A 134 -8.75 -16.91 40.01
CA ILE A 134 -8.54 -15.45 39.98
C ILE A 134 -9.83 -14.77 40.41
N ASP A 135 -9.75 -13.66 41.14
CA ASP A 135 -10.93 -12.87 41.53
C ASP A 135 -11.74 -12.41 40.29
N THR A 136 -13.07 -12.55 40.37
CA THR A 136 -14.04 -12.28 39.30
C THR A 136 -13.93 -10.86 38.77
N ILE A 137 -13.52 -9.91 39.62
CA ILE A 137 -13.35 -8.49 39.26
C ILE A 137 -12.28 -8.31 38.17
N TRP A 138 -11.15 -9.03 38.27
CA TRP A 138 -10.06 -8.91 37.30
C TRP A 138 -10.42 -9.50 35.94
N VAL A 139 -11.12 -10.62 35.94
CA VAL A 139 -11.64 -11.24 34.71
C VAL A 139 -12.63 -10.29 34.01
N ARG A 140 -13.50 -9.62 34.78
CA ARG A 140 -14.43 -8.60 34.26
C ARG A 140 -13.68 -7.41 33.65
N LEU A 141 -12.67 -6.87 34.35
CA LEU A 141 -11.86 -5.75 33.84
C LEU A 141 -11.10 -6.10 32.57
N PHE A 142 -10.59 -7.33 32.47
CA PHE A 142 -9.90 -7.83 31.29
C PHE A 142 -10.81 -7.84 30.05
N PHE A 143 -12.03 -8.36 30.16
CA PHE A 143 -13.00 -8.34 29.05
C PHE A 143 -13.43 -6.93 28.66
N ILE A 144 -13.59 -6.02 29.63
CA ILE A 144 -13.92 -4.62 29.36
C ILE A 144 -12.77 -3.91 28.64
N LEU A 145 -11.54 -4.08 29.10
CA LEU A 145 -10.37 -3.46 28.50
C LEU A 145 -10.20 -3.92 27.05
N THR A 146 -10.24 -5.23 26.82
CA THR A 146 -10.09 -5.82 25.47
C THR A 146 -11.25 -5.48 24.53
N ALA A 147 -12.47 -5.31 25.07
CA ALA A 147 -13.60 -4.81 24.30
C ALA A 147 -13.40 -3.34 23.88
N VAL A 148 -12.85 -2.48 24.74
CA VAL A 148 -12.66 -1.05 24.44
C VAL A 148 -11.46 -0.80 23.54
N THR A 149 -10.35 -1.52 23.72
CA THR A 149 -9.13 -1.30 22.91
C THR A 149 -9.26 -1.87 21.51
N THR A 150 -9.83 -3.07 21.39
CA THR A 150 -9.74 -3.87 20.15
C THR A 150 -11.11 -4.33 19.65
N GLY A 151 -12.19 -4.18 20.43
CA GLY A 151 -13.54 -4.64 20.07
C GLY A 151 -13.76 -6.16 20.20
N PHE A 152 -12.70 -6.96 20.26
CA PHE A 152 -12.77 -8.42 20.30
C PHE A 152 -13.21 -9.01 21.65
N GLY A 153 -13.00 -8.29 22.76
CA GLY A 153 -13.39 -8.76 24.10
C GLY A 153 -14.88 -9.11 24.18
N PHE A 154 -15.73 -8.34 23.49
CA PHE A 154 -17.17 -8.58 23.42
C PHE A 154 -17.52 -9.86 22.64
N LEU A 155 -16.87 -10.10 21.50
CA LEU A 155 -17.12 -11.28 20.66
C LEU A 155 -16.70 -12.58 21.36
N ILE A 156 -15.52 -12.58 22.00
CA ILE A 156 -15.03 -13.75 22.74
C ILE A 156 -15.98 -14.09 23.90
N TYR A 157 -16.50 -13.06 24.59
CA TYR A 157 -17.44 -13.26 25.68
C TYR A 157 -18.73 -13.96 25.23
N ILE A 158 -19.29 -13.54 24.09
CA ILE A 158 -20.50 -14.15 23.51
C ILE A 158 -20.23 -15.60 23.09
N ILE A 159 -19.08 -15.86 22.47
CA ILE A 159 -18.70 -17.21 22.05
C ILE A 159 -18.60 -18.14 23.27
N LEU A 160 -17.92 -17.71 24.34
CA LEU A 160 -17.83 -18.48 25.58
C LEU A 160 -19.19 -18.66 26.26
N TRP A 161 -20.07 -17.67 26.18
CA TRP A 161 -21.42 -17.77 26.74
C TRP A 161 -22.27 -18.85 26.05
N VAL A 162 -22.12 -19.01 24.73
CA VAL A 162 -22.82 -20.05 23.95
C VAL A 162 -22.19 -21.43 24.15
N LEU A 163 -20.87 -21.51 24.25
CA LEU A 163 -20.15 -22.80 24.33
C LEU A 163 -20.13 -23.41 25.74
N LEU A 164 -20.15 -22.60 26.80
CA LEU A 164 -19.99 -23.11 28.17
C LEU A 164 -21.32 -23.59 28.78
N PRO A 165 -21.39 -24.83 29.28
CA PRO A 165 -22.55 -25.35 29.99
C PRO A 165 -22.71 -24.69 31.37
N GLU A 166 -23.96 -24.61 31.86
CA GLU A 166 -24.28 -24.13 33.21
C GLU A 166 -24.00 -25.22 34.26
N ALA A 167 -23.40 -24.87 35.39
CA ALA A 167 -23.37 -25.73 36.57
C ALA A 167 -24.75 -25.70 37.24
N LYS A 168 -25.43 -26.84 37.29
CA LYS A 168 -26.79 -26.98 37.84
C LYS A 168 -26.82 -27.78 39.14
N THR A 169 -25.96 -28.80 39.28
CA THR A 169 -25.94 -29.66 40.47
C THR A 169 -24.89 -29.20 41.48
N THR A 170 -25.06 -29.58 42.74
CA THR A 170 -24.08 -29.29 43.80
C THR A 170 -22.73 -29.93 43.48
N ALA A 171 -22.76 -31.13 42.90
CA ALA A 171 -21.57 -31.81 42.40
C ALA A 171 -20.84 -31.01 41.29
N GLU A 172 -21.56 -30.44 40.31
CA GLU A 172 -20.97 -29.62 39.24
C GLU A 172 -20.35 -28.32 39.76
N LYS A 173 -20.97 -27.70 40.78
CA LYS A 173 -20.43 -26.51 41.46
C LYS A 173 -19.11 -26.82 42.18
N LEU A 174 -19.06 -27.94 42.91
CA LEU A 174 -17.83 -28.40 43.58
C LEU A 174 -16.73 -28.72 42.56
N GLN A 175 -17.07 -29.31 41.41
CA GLN A 175 -16.13 -29.56 40.30
C GLN A 175 -15.58 -28.26 39.68
N MET A 176 -16.39 -27.20 39.60
CA MET A 176 -15.97 -25.89 39.10
C MET A 176 -15.01 -25.18 40.06
N GLU A 177 -15.29 -25.25 41.36
CA GLU A 177 -14.43 -24.70 42.43
C GLU A 177 -13.14 -25.54 42.59
N GLY A 178 -13.19 -26.82 42.19
CA GLY A 178 -12.08 -27.77 42.25
C GLY A 178 -11.97 -28.48 43.60
N GLU A 179 -13.09 -28.62 44.29
CA GLU A 179 -13.25 -29.44 45.49
C GLU A 179 -13.61 -30.88 45.09
N ASP A 180 -13.25 -31.84 45.94
CA ASP A 180 -13.60 -33.24 45.70
C ASP A 180 -15.09 -33.48 45.97
N VAL A 181 -15.79 -34.13 45.03
CA VAL A 181 -17.21 -34.47 45.15
C VAL A 181 -17.37 -35.69 46.06
N ASN A 182 -17.41 -35.43 47.37
CA ASN A 182 -17.67 -36.42 48.43
C ASN A 182 -18.86 -35.96 49.31
N ILE A 183 -19.37 -36.88 50.12
CA ILE A 183 -20.60 -36.65 50.92
C ILE A 183 -20.42 -35.43 51.84
N GLY A 184 -19.30 -35.34 52.55
CA GLY A 184 -19.03 -34.23 53.47
C GLY A 184 -18.96 -32.85 52.80
N ASN A 185 -18.38 -32.73 51.59
CA ASN A 185 -18.30 -31.47 50.86
C ASN A 185 -19.65 -31.08 50.24
N ILE A 186 -20.42 -32.06 49.74
CA ILE A 186 -21.79 -31.84 49.23
C ILE A 186 -22.69 -31.36 50.37
N GLU A 187 -22.66 -32.05 51.51
CA GLU A 187 -23.43 -31.68 52.69
C GLU A 187 -23.04 -30.29 53.21
N LYS A 188 -21.72 -30.00 53.32
CA LYS A 188 -21.22 -28.69 53.72
C LYS A 188 -21.66 -27.57 52.77
N LYS A 189 -21.61 -27.80 51.45
CA LYS A 189 -22.04 -26.79 50.46
C LYS A 189 -23.54 -26.51 50.58
N ILE A 190 -24.36 -27.55 50.68
CA ILE A 190 -25.83 -27.41 50.81
C ILE A 190 -26.19 -26.79 52.15
N ARG A 191 -25.55 -27.18 53.25
CA ARG A 191 -25.76 -26.56 54.56
C ARG A 191 -25.39 -25.08 54.54
N ASN A 192 -24.26 -24.70 53.92
CA ASN A 192 -23.88 -23.31 53.77
C ASN A 192 -24.86 -22.52 52.88
N GLU A 193 -25.32 -23.09 51.77
CA GLU A 193 -26.34 -22.48 50.91
C GLU A 193 -27.68 -22.32 51.65
N PHE A 194 -28.07 -23.32 52.45
CA PHE A 194 -29.30 -23.31 53.23
C PHE A 194 -29.20 -22.40 54.45
N GLU A 195 -28.07 -22.32 55.15
CA GLU A 195 -27.83 -21.34 56.22
C GLU A 195 -27.81 -19.93 55.65
N TYR A 196 -27.20 -19.72 54.48
CA TYR A 196 -27.26 -18.44 53.78
C TYR A 196 -28.69 -18.07 53.37
N LEU A 197 -29.49 -19.03 52.88
CA LEU A 197 -30.90 -18.82 52.56
C LEU A 197 -31.74 -18.59 53.81
N SER A 198 -31.53 -19.36 54.87
CA SER A 198 -32.23 -19.27 56.15
C SER A 198 -31.89 -17.97 56.87
N THR A 199 -30.65 -17.48 56.79
CA THR A 199 -30.26 -16.16 57.31
C THR A 199 -30.89 -15.05 56.49
N LYS A 200 -30.87 -15.12 55.15
CA LYS A 200 -31.61 -14.18 54.29
C LYS A 200 -33.12 -14.20 54.53
N LEU A 201 -33.70 -15.36 54.83
CA LEU A 201 -35.11 -15.53 55.16
C LEU A 201 -35.42 -15.03 56.57
N LYS A 202 -34.50 -15.18 57.54
CA LYS A 202 -34.62 -14.59 58.88
C LYS A 202 -34.51 -13.08 58.83
N ASP A 203 -33.54 -12.55 58.09
CA ASP A 203 -33.35 -11.13 57.87
C ASP A 203 -34.55 -10.54 57.12
N GLY A 204 -35.02 -11.22 56.06
CA GLY A 204 -36.23 -10.84 55.32
C GLY A 204 -37.53 -10.97 56.12
N ALA A 205 -37.71 -12.00 56.94
CA ALA A 205 -38.90 -12.16 57.79
C ALA A 205 -38.92 -11.17 58.96
N SER A 206 -37.74 -10.80 59.48
CA SER A 206 -37.59 -9.74 60.48
C SER A 206 -37.90 -8.35 59.92
N GLU A 207 -37.72 -8.14 58.61
CA GLU A 207 -38.10 -6.89 57.92
C GLU A 207 -39.59 -6.84 57.53
N ILE A 208 -40.24 -8.00 57.40
CA ILE A 208 -41.65 -8.12 56.97
C ILE A 208 -42.66 -8.02 58.13
N THR A 209 -42.24 -8.25 59.38
CA THR A 209 -43.19 -8.29 60.52
C THR A 209 -43.52 -6.91 61.09
N GLU A 210 -42.83 -5.83 60.70
CA GLU A 210 -43.11 -4.48 61.22
C GLU A 210 -43.60 -3.44 60.20
N LYS A 211 -43.72 -3.76 58.92
CA LYS A 211 -44.31 -2.83 57.94
C LYS A 211 -45.12 -3.54 56.87
N ILE A 212 -46.38 -3.83 57.20
CA ILE A 212 -47.40 -4.06 56.18
C ILE A 212 -48.51 -3.02 56.37
N SER A 213 -48.32 -1.86 55.73
CA SER A 213 -49.44 -1.07 55.20
C SER A 213 -49.28 -1.00 53.69
N SER A 214 -50.33 -1.41 52.99
CA SER A 214 -50.45 -1.53 51.56
C SER A 214 -50.26 -0.20 50.81
N ALA A 215 -49.01 0.17 50.53
CA ALA A 215 -48.66 1.17 49.52
C ALA A 215 -47.13 1.17 49.36
N ASP A 216 -46.60 0.29 48.51
CA ASP A 216 -45.35 0.51 47.73
C ASP A 216 -44.95 -0.77 46.98
N TYR A 217 -45.90 -1.37 46.24
CA TYR A 217 -45.59 -2.43 45.28
C TYR A 217 -44.82 -1.91 44.04
N GLU A 218 -44.61 -0.59 43.91
CA GLU A 218 -43.91 0.05 42.80
C GLU A 218 -42.41 0.27 43.03
N LYS A 219 -41.95 0.41 44.28
CA LYS A 219 -40.51 0.62 44.57
C LYS A 219 -39.68 -0.67 44.52
N LEU A 220 -40.29 -1.81 44.81
CA LEU A 220 -39.62 -3.12 44.75
C LEU A 220 -39.32 -3.62 43.32
N ARG A 221 -39.89 -2.99 42.28
CA ARG A 221 -39.59 -3.31 40.87
C ARG A 221 -38.36 -2.59 40.31
N ASN A 222 -37.85 -1.58 41.00
CA ASN A 222 -36.73 -0.75 40.51
C ASN A 222 -35.36 -1.13 41.09
N GLN A 223 -35.29 -2.03 42.08
CA GLN A 223 -34.03 -2.43 42.71
C GLN A 223 -33.26 -3.54 41.96
N THR A 224 -33.82 -4.14 40.90
CA THR A 224 -33.07 -5.04 40.01
C THR A 224 -32.45 -4.34 38.80
N LYS A 225 -32.66 -3.01 38.66
CA LYS A 225 -32.13 -2.17 37.56
C LYS A 225 -30.92 -1.30 37.93
N SER A 226 -30.52 -1.21 39.20
CA SER A 226 -29.47 -0.26 39.63
C SER A 226 -28.05 -0.68 39.23
N GLY A 227 -27.67 -1.95 39.38
CA GLY A 227 -26.29 -2.38 39.14
C GLY A 227 -25.80 -2.24 37.68
N PHE A 228 -26.68 -2.42 36.69
CA PHE A 228 -26.32 -2.28 35.27
C PHE A 228 -26.30 -0.81 34.82
N GLN A 229 -27.19 0.02 35.35
CA GLN A 229 -27.23 1.45 35.07
C GLN A 229 -25.98 2.15 35.64
N ASP A 230 -25.59 1.82 36.87
CA ASP A 230 -24.38 2.35 37.52
C ASP A 230 -23.10 1.91 36.78
N PHE A 231 -23.08 0.69 36.24
CA PHE A 231 -22.01 0.19 35.39
C PHE A 231 -21.95 0.93 34.05
N ILE A 232 -23.08 1.11 33.35
CA ILE A 232 -23.15 1.88 32.11
C ILE A 232 -22.69 3.33 32.35
N ASP A 233 -23.11 3.95 33.45
CA ASP A 233 -22.74 5.31 33.78
C ASP A 233 -21.24 5.42 34.10
N THR A 234 -20.66 4.40 34.75
CA THR A 234 -19.23 4.34 35.04
C THR A 234 -18.39 4.12 33.77
N VAL A 235 -18.78 3.17 32.92
CA VAL A 235 -18.15 2.93 31.62
C VAL A 235 -18.30 4.18 30.72
N GLY A 236 -19.47 4.81 30.72
CA GLY A 236 -19.73 6.06 29.98
C GLY A 236 -18.84 7.22 30.44
N LYS A 237 -18.61 7.35 31.75
CA LYS A 237 -17.68 8.35 32.31
C LYS A 237 -16.23 8.07 31.90
N ILE A 238 -15.77 6.82 31.98
CA ILE A 238 -14.41 6.41 31.58
C ILE A 238 -14.20 6.60 30.08
N LEU A 239 -15.18 6.17 29.26
CA LEU A 239 -15.13 6.30 27.82
C LEU A 239 -15.17 7.77 27.37
N SER A 240 -16.01 8.60 28.00
CA SER A 240 -16.02 10.05 27.75
C SER A 240 -14.70 10.71 28.16
N ALA A 241 -14.09 10.28 29.26
CA ALA A 241 -12.77 10.76 29.67
C ALA A 241 -11.69 10.39 28.64
N LEU A 242 -11.69 9.14 28.16
CA LEU A 242 -10.80 8.67 27.10
C LEU A 242 -10.98 9.48 25.80
N PHE A 243 -12.22 9.68 25.34
CA PHE A 243 -12.51 10.48 24.15
C PHE A 243 -12.15 11.96 24.32
N LYS A 244 -12.23 12.52 25.54
CA LYS A 244 -11.76 13.89 25.81
C LYS A 244 -10.24 13.99 25.68
N VAL A 245 -9.49 12.99 26.17
CA VAL A 245 -8.03 12.94 26.03
C VAL A 245 -7.63 12.74 24.57
N PHE A 246 -8.24 11.77 23.90
CA PHE A 246 -8.01 11.51 22.48
C PHE A 246 -8.40 12.70 21.59
N GLY A 247 -9.53 13.34 21.88
CA GLY A 247 -9.99 14.55 21.21
C GLY A 247 -8.97 15.69 21.34
N LYS A 248 -8.46 15.95 22.56
CA LYS A 248 -7.40 16.96 22.76
C LYS A 248 -6.14 16.64 21.96
N PHE A 249 -5.70 15.39 21.93
CA PHE A 249 -4.56 14.97 21.12
C PHE A 249 -4.79 15.21 19.62
N MET A 250 -5.96 14.83 19.11
CA MET A 250 -6.34 15.06 17.71
C MET A 250 -6.44 16.56 17.39
N GLY A 251 -6.92 17.37 18.33
CA GLY A 251 -6.95 18.82 18.24
C GLY A 251 -5.55 19.42 18.09
N ILE A 252 -4.58 18.96 18.90
CA ILE A 252 -3.16 19.39 18.79
C ILE A 252 -2.59 19.04 17.42
N LEU A 253 -2.81 17.80 16.96
CA LEU A 253 -2.34 17.34 15.66
C LEU A 253 -2.91 18.19 14.51
N LEU A 254 -4.21 18.46 14.52
CA LEU A 254 -4.87 19.28 13.50
C LEU A 254 -4.33 20.70 13.47
N VAL A 255 -4.15 21.34 14.63
CA VAL A 255 -3.59 22.70 14.71
C VAL A 255 -2.15 22.73 14.21
N PHE A 256 -1.34 21.73 14.56
CA PHE A 256 0.04 21.64 14.12
C PHE A 256 0.15 21.50 12.59
N ILE A 257 -0.60 20.54 12.02
CA ILE A 257 -0.61 20.31 10.56
C ILE A 257 -1.13 21.55 9.82
N ALA A 258 -2.27 22.09 10.26
CA ALA A 258 -2.86 23.25 9.61
C ALA A 258 -1.95 24.49 9.71
N GLY A 259 -1.28 24.69 10.84
CA GLY A 259 -0.29 25.75 11.02
C GLY A 259 0.89 25.62 10.05
N ILE A 260 1.48 24.43 9.95
CA ILE A 260 2.57 24.16 8.99
C ILE A 260 2.11 24.43 7.56
N VAL A 261 0.94 23.92 7.16
CA VAL A 261 0.44 24.09 5.80
C VAL A 261 0.22 25.56 5.47
N LEU A 262 -0.37 26.35 6.38
CA LEU A 262 -0.58 27.78 6.16
C LEU A 262 0.73 28.56 6.08
N ILE A 263 1.70 28.23 6.93
CA ILE A 263 3.03 28.85 6.91
C ILE A 263 3.74 28.52 5.59
N SER A 264 3.77 27.25 5.19
CA SER A 264 4.36 26.80 3.92
C SER A 264 3.71 27.47 2.71
N LEU A 265 2.39 27.66 2.77
CA LEU A 265 1.63 28.29 1.69
C LEU A 265 1.94 29.80 1.59
N ILE A 266 2.16 30.50 2.71
CA ILE A 266 2.67 31.89 2.70
C ILE A 266 4.09 31.95 2.13
N PHE A 267 4.99 31.03 2.54
CA PHE A 267 6.34 30.97 2.00
C PHE A 267 6.36 30.62 0.51
N ALA A 268 5.48 29.73 0.04
CA ALA A 268 5.35 29.41 -1.37
C ALA A 268 4.94 30.63 -2.20
N MET A 269 3.96 31.40 -1.72
CA MET A 269 3.54 32.64 -2.37
C MET A 269 4.68 33.65 -2.43
N PHE A 270 5.37 33.87 -1.31
CA PHE A 270 6.51 34.79 -1.27
C PHE A 270 7.66 34.31 -2.16
N SER A 271 7.93 33.00 -2.19
CA SER A 271 9.00 32.42 -3.00
C SER A 271 8.75 32.59 -4.49
N ILE A 272 7.56 32.21 -4.97
CA ILE A 272 7.20 32.35 -6.39
C ILE A 272 7.28 33.82 -6.81
N SER A 273 6.72 34.75 -6.01
CA SER A 273 6.75 36.18 -6.33
C SER A 273 8.14 36.82 -6.22
N SER A 274 8.94 36.44 -5.23
CA SER A 274 10.29 37.01 -5.05
C SER A 274 11.27 36.51 -6.11
N LEU A 275 11.20 35.24 -6.49
CA LEU A 275 12.04 34.68 -7.54
C LEU A 275 11.77 35.32 -8.91
N GLU A 276 10.49 35.57 -9.23
CA GLU A 276 10.10 36.28 -10.45
C GLU A 276 10.67 37.71 -10.50
N ILE A 277 10.62 38.45 -9.37
CA ILE A 277 11.20 39.80 -9.25
C ILE A 277 12.72 39.79 -9.39
N LEU A 278 13.39 38.77 -8.86
CA LEU A 278 14.84 38.62 -8.90
C LEU A 278 15.35 38.11 -10.26
N GLY A 279 14.46 37.80 -11.20
CA GLY A 279 14.82 37.32 -12.54
C GLY A 279 15.30 35.87 -12.58
N PHE A 280 15.00 35.07 -11.54
CA PHE A 280 15.19 33.62 -11.60
C PHE A 280 14.05 33.02 -12.41
N ASP A 281 14.34 32.64 -13.66
CA ASP A 281 13.33 32.19 -14.63
C ASP A 281 13.55 30.75 -15.11
N GLY A 282 12.49 30.15 -15.67
CA GLY A 282 12.48 28.94 -16.51
C GLY A 282 12.73 27.59 -15.83
N ASP A 283 13.83 27.48 -15.08
CA ASP A 283 14.28 26.18 -14.55
C ASP A 283 13.80 25.90 -13.11
N PHE A 284 13.39 26.94 -12.38
CA PHE A 284 12.98 26.82 -10.96
C PHE A 284 11.48 26.93 -10.73
N ILE A 285 10.72 27.52 -11.66
CA ILE A 285 9.28 27.79 -11.51
C ILE A 285 8.53 27.24 -12.72
N HIS A 286 7.86 26.09 -12.53
CA HIS A 286 6.93 25.54 -13.52
C HIS A 286 5.49 25.82 -13.08
N TYR A 287 4.77 26.64 -13.85
CA TYR A 287 3.36 26.86 -13.62
C TYR A 287 2.53 25.67 -14.16
N PRO A 288 1.34 25.41 -13.62
CA PRO A 288 0.41 24.45 -14.21
C PRO A 288 0.01 24.86 -15.65
N PRO A 289 -0.33 23.91 -16.55
CA PRO A 289 -0.64 24.21 -17.95
C PRO A 289 -1.72 25.28 -18.16
N LEU A 290 -2.69 25.34 -17.26
CA LEU A 290 -3.80 26.30 -17.31
C LEU A 290 -3.39 27.78 -17.11
N PHE A 291 -2.15 28.07 -16.76
CA PHE A 291 -1.65 29.44 -16.56
C PHE A 291 -1.13 30.08 -17.86
N TYR A 292 -0.65 29.30 -18.83
CA TYR A 292 0.12 29.83 -19.97
C TYR A 292 -0.70 30.55 -21.05
N ASP A 293 -1.94 30.12 -21.31
CA ASP A 293 -2.85 30.74 -22.29
C ASP A 293 -4.10 31.31 -21.59
N SER A 294 -4.02 31.62 -20.29
CA SER A 294 -5.17 32.16 -19.56
C SER A 294 -5.32 33.66 -19.77
N VAL A 295 -6.57 34.12 -19.79
CA VAL A 295 -6.91 35.53 -19.77
C VAL A 295 -6.59 36.18 -18.41
N LEU A 296 -6.54 35.38 -17.33
CA LEU A 296 -6.21 35.88 -16.00
C LEU A 296 -4.70 35.91 -15.78
N PRO A 297 -4.15 36.98 -15.18
CA PRO A 297 -2.73 37.03 -14.84
C PRO A 297 -2.30 35.89 -13.90
N ASN A 298 -1.08 35.39 -14.08
CA ASN A 298 -0.52 34.28 -13.30
C ASN A 298 -0.55 34.52 -11.78
N TRP A 299 -0.28 35.75 -11.32
CA TRP A 299 -0.31 36.11 -9.90
C TRP A 299 -1.72 35.94 -9.29
N LEU A 300 -2.76 36.27 -10.06
CA LEU A 300 -4.15 36.20 -9.61
C LEU A 300 -4.62 34.75 -9.54
N LEU A 301 -4.23 33.92 -10.51
CA LEU A 301 -4.47 32.47 -10.47
C LEU A 301 -3.74 31.79 -9.32
N THR A 302 -2.51 32.22 -9.03
CA THR A 302 -1.75 31.72 -7.88
C THR A 302 -2.48 32.08 -6.57
N LEU A 303 -2.99 33.31 -6.44
CA LEU A 303 -3.78 33.74 -5.28
C LEU A 303 -5.07 32.92 -5.12
N PHE A 304 -5.83 32.69 -6.19
CA PHE A 304 -7.03 31.86 -6.10
C PHE A 304 -6.73 30.40 -5.77
N GLY A 305 -5.68 29.82 -6.36
CA GLY A 305 -5.22 28.47 -6.02
C GLY A 305 -4.82 28.36 -4.55
N MET A 306 -4.15 29.39 -4.03
CA MET A 306 -3.77 29.50 -2.63
C MET A 306 -4.99 29.59 -1.71
N LEU A 307 -5.96 30.47 -2.02
CA LEU A 307 -7.19 30.62 -1.23
C LEU A 307 -8.05 29.34 -1.24
N LEU A 308 -8.06 28.61 -2.35
CA LEU A 308 -8.76 27.34 -2.48
C LEU A 308 -8.26 26.28 -1.49
N VAL A 309 -6.96 26.29 -1.17
CA VAL A 309 -6.35 25.41 -0.16
C VAL A 309 -6.37 26.03 1.24
N ALA A 310 -6.07 27.32 1.35
CA ALA A 310 -5.93 28.02 2.63
C ALA A 310 -7.25 28.08 3.41
N VAL A 311 -8.38 28.31 2.75
CA VAL A 311 -9.68 28.46 3.45
C VAL A 311 -10.12 27.15 4.12
N PRO A 312 -10.10 25.97 3.46
CA PRO A 312 -10.37 24.69 4.13
C PRO A 312 -9.41 24.41 5.28
N ILE A 313 -8.12 24.70 5.11
CA ILE A 313 -7.11 24.50 6.15
C ILE A 313 -7.34 25.45 7.35
N LEU A 314 -7.73 26.70 7.10
CA LEU A 314 -8.14 27.63 8.17
C LEU A 314 -9.36 27.13 8.93
N ALA A 315 -10.34 26.53 8.22
CA ALA A 315 -11.50 25.92 8.88
C ALA A 315 -11.08 24.73 9.76
N LEU A 316 -10.15 23.89 9.30
CA LEU A 316 -9.57 22.80 10.11
C LEU A 316 -8.78 23.31 11.32
N LEU A 317 -8.04 24.41 11.16
CA LEU A 317 -7.32 25.05 12.26
C LEU A 317 -8.28 25.58 13.33
N ILE A 318 -9.35 26.27 12.93
CA ILE A 318 -10.40 26.74 13.84
C ILE A 318 -11.08 25.57 14.56
N LEU A 319 -11.35 24.47 13.84
CA LEU A 319 -11.92 23.25 14.40
C LEU A 319 -10.98 22.61 15.43
N GLY A 320 -9.69 22.46 15.09
CA GLY A 320 -8.68 21.92 16.00
C GLY A 320 -8.50 22.76 17.27
N LEU A 321 -8.43 24.08 17.13
CA LEU A 321 -8.39 25.01 18.26
C LEU A 321 -9.63 24.88 19.16
N ARG A 322 -10.82 24.71 18.56
CA ARG A 322 -12.07 24.55 19.31
C ARG A 322 -12.13 23.25 20.12
N ILE A 323 -11.53 22.17 19.61
CA ILE A 323 -11.40 20.91 20.35
C ILE A 323 -10.46 21.08 21.56
N LEU A 324 -9.39 21.87 21.41
CA LEU A 324 -8.42 22.16 22.45
C LEU A 324 -8.96 23.09 23.55
N SER A 325 -9.68 24.13 23.15
CA SER A 325 -10.25 25.13 24.05
C SER A 325 -11.74 25.33 23.77
N PRO A 326 -12.64 24.75 24.58
CA PRO A 326 -14.08 24.90 24.39
C PRO A 326 -14.58 26.33 24.65
N ASN A 327 -13.75 27.20 25.24
CA ASN A 327 -14.06 28.60 25.53
C ASN A 327 -13.76 29.55 24.37
N LEU A 328 -13.24 29.05 23.23
CA LEU A 328 -13.06 29.87 22.04
C LEU A 328 -14.40 30.40 21.55
N LYS A 329 -14.49 31.73 21.38
CA LYS A 329 -15.67 32.38 20.80
C LYS A 329 -15.98 31.72 19.46
N ARG A 330 -17.22 31.29 19.27
CA ARG A 330 -17.69 30.77 17.99
C ARG A 330 -17.47 31.85 16.94
N VAL A 331 -16.80 31.49 15.84
CA VAL A 331 -16.74 32.34 14.66
C VAL A 331 -18.16 32.74 14.27
N SER A 332 -18.36 34.03 14.00
CA SER A 332 -19.68 34.52 13.60
C SER A 332 -20.11 33.80 12.32
N THR A 333 -21.42 33.61 12.18
CA THR A 333 -22.00 33.04 10.96
C THR A 333 -21.60 33.86 9.74
N THR A 334 -21.49 35.18 9.88
CA THR A 334 -21.02 36.09 8.82
C THR A 334 -19.60 35.77 8.38
N THR A 335 -18.64 35.64 9.30
CA THR A 335 -17.24 35.33 8.96
C THR A 335 -17.10 33.97 8.30
N SER A 336 -17.82 32.96 8.81
CA SER A 336 -17.82 31.63 8.19
C SER A 336 -18.40 31.63 6.78
N LEU A 337 -19.49 32.39 6.57
CA LEU A 337 -20.14 32.50 5.26
C LEU A 337 -19.28 33.30 4.27
N SER A 338 -18.60 34.36 4.74
CA SER A 338 -17.66 35.13 3.93
C SER A 338 -16.46 34.29 3.48
N LEU A 339 -15.86 33.50 4.38
CA LEU A 339 -14.78 32.58 4.02
C LEU A 339 -15.23 31.55 3.00
N PHE A 340 -16.41 30.95 3.19
CA PHE A 340 -17.00 30.03 2.22
C PHE A 340 -17.25 30.70 0.87
N GLY A 341 -17.74 31.95 0.86
CA GLY A 341 -17.91 32.75 -0.35
C GLY A 341 -16.59 32.98 -1.09
N ILE A 342 -15.52 33.36 -0.39
CA ILE A 342 -14.18 33.54 -0.98
C ILE A 342 -13.65 32.23 -1.57
N TRP A 343 -13.86 31.11 -0.87
CA TRP A 343 -13.47 29.79 -1.35
C TRP A 343 -14.23 29.41 -2.64
N LEU A 344 -15.54 29.64 -2.68
CA LEU A 344 -16.35 29.42 -3.89
C LEU A 344 -15.89 30.30 -5.06
N VAL A 345 -15.62 31.59 -4.82
CA VAL A 345 -15.10 32.49 -5.86
C VAL A 345 -13.78 31.96 -6.42
N SER A 346 -12.87 31.53 -5.54
CA SER A 346 -11.58 30.95 -5.94
C SER A 346 -11.77 29.67 -6.76
N LEU A 347 -12.70 28.80 -6.36
CA LEU A 347 -13.08 27.60 -7.10
C LEU A 347 -13.61 27.92 -8.51
N PHE A 348 -14.48 28.93 -8.63
CA PHE A 348 -15.02 29.36 -9.92
C PHE A 348 -13.95 29.90 -10.85
N PHE A 349 -13.01 30.72 -10.36
CA PHE A 349 -11.94 31.27 -11.19
C PHE A 349 -10.95 30.20 -11.66
N ILE A 350 -10.53 29.29 -10.77
CA ILE A 350 -9.68 28.15 -11.16
C ILE A 350 -10.42 27.23 -12.13
N GLY A 351 -11.71 26.95 -11.88
CA GLY A 351 -12.55 26.17 -12.79
C GLY A 351 -12.70 26.84 -14.17
N PHE A 352 -12.88 28.16 -14.21
CA PHE A 352 -12.96 28.93 -15.44
C PHE A 352 -11.67 28.83 -16.26
N SER A 353 -10.50 29.02 -15.64
CA SER A 353 -9.21 28.88 -16.32
C SER A 353 -8.94 27.44 -16.77
N GLY A 354 -9.42 26.44 -16.02
CA GLY A 354 -9.40 25.04 -16.46
C GLY A 354 -10.23 24.80 -17.73
N ILE A 355 -11.45 25.34 -17.79
CA ILE A 355 -12.31 25.27 -18.98
C ILE A 355 -11.67 26.05 -20.14
N GLU A 356 -11.11 27.22 -19.87
CA GLU A 356 -10.40 28.01 -20.87
C GLU A 356 -9.26 27.20 -21.51
N PHE A 357 -8.38 26.62 -20.70
CA PHE A 357 -7.31 25.75 -21.16
C PHE A 357 -7.83 24.57 -21.98
N ALA A 358 -8.86 23.87 -21.49
CA ALA A 358 -9.46 22.74 -22.22
C ALA A 358 -10.02 23.19 -23.58
N THR A 359 -10.71 24.34 -23.63
CA THR A 359 -11.26 24.86 -24.88
C THR A 359 -10.19 25.43 -25.81
N SER A 360 -9.04 25.89 -25.29
CA SER A 360 -7.93 26.41 -26.10
C SER A 360 -7.34 25.39 -27.08
N LYS A 361 -7.59 24.10 -26.86
CA LYS A 361 -7.17 22.98 -27.71
C LYS A 361 -8.27 22.39 -28.59
N ALA A 362 -9.47 22.97 -28.56
CA ALA A 362 -10.67 22.35 -29.14
C ALA A 362 -10.69 22.31 -30.67
N GLN A 363 -9.96 23.21 -31.34
CA GLN A 363 -9.96 23.33 -32.81
C GLN A 363 -8.53 23.42 -33.35
N ARG A 364 -8.29 22.77 -34.49
CA ARG A 364 -7.05 22.85 -35.26
C ARG A 364 -7.24 23.67 -36.52
N ALA A 365 -6.22 24.42 -36.88
CA ALA A 365 -6.16 25.13 -38.14
C ALA A 365 -4.76 25.11 -38.70
N VAL A 366 -4.69 25.27 -40.01
CA VAL A 366 -3.49 25.09 -40.78
C VAL A 366 -3.26 26.33 -41.63
N LYS A 367 -2.03 26.84 -41.62
CA LYS A 367 -1.54 27.86 -42.54
C LYS A 367 -0.61 27.22 -43.56
N VAL A 368 -0.94 27.36 -44.85
CA VAL A 368 -0.12 26.88 -45.95
C VAL A 368 0.58 28.06 -46.63
N SER A 369 1.86 27.88 -46.98
CA SER A 369 2.64 28.80 -47.79
C SER A 369 3.48 28.04 -48.79
N LYS A 370 3.61 28.54 -50.01
CA LYS A 370 4.39 27.91 -51.08
C LYS A 370 5.57 28.79 -51.44
N LYS A 371 6.75 28.19 -51.62
CA LYS A 371 7.97 28.88 -52.04
C LYS A 371 8.64 28.10 -53.16
N SER A 372 8.75 28.71 -54.34
CA SER A 372 9.42 28.11 -55.48
C SER A 372 10.92 27.93 -55.20
N ILE A 373 11.50 26.87 -55.77
CA ILE A 373 12.93 26.60 -55.70
C ILE A 373 13.49 26.45 -57.10
N LEU A 374 14.70 26.97 -57.29
CA LEU A 374 15.48 26.80 -58.50
C LEU A 374 16.65 25.88 -58.16
N PHE A 375 16.81 24.82 -58.94
CA PHE A 375 17.83 23.79 -58.72
C PHE A 375 18.35 23.29 -60.08
N ASN A 376 19.54 22.70 -60.11
CA ASN A 376 20.11 22.15 -61.34
C ASN A 376 19.66 20.68 -61.49
N PRO A 377 18.90 20.32 -62.53
CA PRO A 377 18.44 18.93 -62.71
C PRO A 377 19.56 17.94 -63.05
N GLU A 378 20.75 18.42 -63.45
CA GLU A 378 21.91 17.55 -63.76
C GLU A 378 22.61 16.98 -62.52
N GLU A 379 22.44 17.63 -61.36
CA GLU A 379 23.03 17.20 -60.10
C GLU A 379 21.94 16.62 -59.17
N PRO A 380 22.26 15.67 -58.27
CA PRO A 380 21.31 15.20 -57.28
C PRO A 380 21.00 16.31 -56.26
N LEU A 381 19.71 16.51 -55.96
CA LEU A 381 19.24 17.47 -54.96
C LEU A 381 19.43 16.88 -53.57
N LYS A 382 20.29 17.49 -52.75
CA LYS A 382 20.62 17.01 -51.40
C LYS A 382 19.66 17.60 -50.37
N ILE A 383 19.09 16.75 -49.52
CA ILE A 383 18.21 17.16 -48.43
C ILE A 383 18.87 16.83 -47.10
N GLY A 384 19.16 17.86 -46.32
CA GLY A 384 19.71 17.74 -44.98
C GLY A 384 18.88 18.48 -43.96
N VAL A 385 19.07 18.12 -42.69
CA VAL A 385 18.49 18.81 -41.54
C VAL A 385 19.63 19.30 -40.64
N LYS A 386 19.49 20.51 -40.07
CA LYS A 386 20.47 21.10 -39.16
C LYS A 386 19.77 21.70 -37.93
N ASN A 387 20.37 21.51 -36.76
CA ASN A 387 19.96 22.21 -35.54
C ASN A 387 20.70 23.54 -35.36
N ASP A 388 20.11 24.40 -34.54
CA ASP A 388 20.81 25.54 -33.97
C ASP A 388 21.17 25.24 -32.52
N ASP A 389 22.44 24.85 -32.32
CA ASP A 389 22.96 24.47 -31.01
C ASP A 389 23.15 25.68 -30.07
N GLU A 390 23.14 26.91 -30.61
CA GLU A 390 23.16 28.14 -29.79
C GLU A 390 21.81 28.37 -29.10
N ILE A 391 20.70 27.96 -29.74
CA ILE A 391 19.35 28.05 -29.15
C ILE A 391 19.12 26.90 -28.18
N TYR A 392 19.29 25.66 -28.65
CA TYR A 392 19.09 24.48 -27.83
C TYR A 392 19.90 23.29 -28.36
N TYR A 393 20.95 22.93 -27.64
CA TYR A 393 21.80 21.80 -28.00
C TYR A 393 21.06 20.45 -27.87
N GLN A 394 21.05 19.69 -28.97
CA GLN A 394 20.53 18.32 -28.97
C GLN A 394 21.58 17.34 -29.47
N HIS A 395 22.07 16.49 -28.56
CA HIS A 395 23.03 15.45 -28.93
C HIS A 395 22.48 14.49 -30.02
N ASN A 396 21.18 14.19 -29.97
CA ASN A 396 20.51 13.29 -30.90
C ASN A 396 19.27 13.96 -31.48
N LEU A 397 19.45 14.61 -32.64
CA LEU A 397 18.37 15.20 -33.40
C LEU A 397 17.37 14.13 -33.81
N ARG A 398 16.12 14.29 -33.36
CA ARG A 398 15.00 13.44 -33.75
C ARG A 398 13.72 14.24 -33.68
N ARG A 399 12.79 13.94 -34.58
CA ARG A 399 11.42 14.44 -34.46
C ARG A 399 10.82 13.99 -33.14
N ARG A 400 10.24 14.92 -32.39
CA ARG A 400 9.51 14.67 -31.15
C ARG A 400 8.37 15.67 -31.06
N ASP A 401 7.23 15.20 -30.60
CA ASP A 401 6.13 16.06 -30.13
C ASP A 401 6.45 16.57 -28.71
N ASN A 402 7.60 17.20 -28.53
CA ASN A 402 7.95 17.84 -27.27
C ASN A 402 8.18 19.33 -27.48
N SER A 403 7.78 20.08 -26.46
CA SER A 403 7.92 21.52 -26.44
C SER A 403 8.84 21.93 -25.30
N ILE A 404 9.80 22.78 -25.60
CA ILE A 404 10.83 23.24 -24.68
C ILE A 404 10.78 24.77 -24.64
N GLU A 405 11.00 25.33 -23.45
CA GLU A 405 11.17 26.77 -23.28
C GLU A 405 12.58 27.18 -23.69
N VAL A 406 12.69 28.18 -24.56
CA VAL A 406 13.97 28.78 -24.96
C VAL A 406 13.87 30.30 -24.90
N TYR A 407 15.01 30.97 -24.78
CA TYR A 407 15.10 32.43 -24.79
C TYR A 407 15.69 32.90 -26.11
N ILE A 408 15.00 33.83 -26.76
CA ILE A 408 15.43 34.47 -28.00
C ILE A 408 15.30 35.97 -27.80
N ASP A 409 16.42 36.69 -27.85
CA ASP A 409 16.49 38.14 -27.58
C ASP A 409 15.83 38.50 -26.23
N ASP A 410 16.19 37.79 -25.16
CA ASP A 410 15.63 37.92 -23.80
C ASP A 410 14.10 37.70 -23.70
N LYS A 411 13.48 37.09 -24.72
CA LYS A 411 12.06 36.73 -24.71
C LYS A 411 11.88 35.22 -24.76
N LYS A 412 10.96 34.73 -23.93
CA LYS A 412 10.54 33.33 -23.96
C LYS A 412 9.87 32.97 -25.28
N ALA A 413 10.27 31.85 -25.84
CA ALA A 413 9.67 31.22 -26.99
C ALA A 413 9.50 29.72 -26.76
N LYS A 414 8.55 29.13 -27.48
CA LYS A 414 8.40 27.68 -27.58
C LYS A 414 9.33 27.17 -28.67
N TYR A 415 10.17 26.19 -28.35
CA TYR A 415 10.97 25.41 -29.29
C TYR A 415 10.37 24.00 -29.40
N SER A 416 10.19 23.49 -30.62
CA SER A 416 9.74 22.12 -30.87
C SER A 416 10.44 21.53 -32.09
N ASN A 417 10.64 20.21 -32.07
CA ASN A 417 11.21 19.44 -33.17
C ASN A 417 10.15 18.64 -33.95
N ASP A 418 8.85 18.95 -33.81
CA ASP A 418 7.82 18.25 -34.56
C ASP A 418 7.71 18.76 -36.00
N ILE A 419 8.71 18.36 -36.79
CA ILE A 419 8.84 18.67 -38.21
C ILE A 419 8.77 17.38 -39.01
N LYS A 420 7.92 17.41 -40.03
CA LYS A 420 7.67 16.30 -40.95
C LYS A 420 8.11 16.74 -42.33
N ILE A 421 9.09 16.03 -42.89
CA ILE A 421 9.63 16.30 -44.23
C ILE A 421 9.12 15.21 -45.16
N ASP A 422 8.38 15.63 -46.16
CA ASP A 422 7.82 14.80 -47.20
C ASP A 422 8.32 15.31 -48.56
N VAL A 423 8.35 14.43 -49.55
CA VAL A 423 8.73 14.75 -50.92
C VAL A 423 7.76 14.08 -51.88
N ALA A 424 7.13 14.90 -52.73
CA ALA A 424 6.08 14.47 -53.64
C ALA A 424 6.35 14.93 -55.08
N LYS A 425 5.67 14.31 -56.04
CA LYS A 425 5.75 14.69 -57.45
C LYS A 425 5.03 16.03 -57.67
N SER A 426 5.67 16.95 -58.39
CA SER A 426 5.06 18.20 -58.82
C SER A 426 4.23 18.02 -60.09
N ASP A 427 3.02 18.58 -60.11
CA ASP A 427 2.17 18.60 -61.31
C ASP A 427 2.56 19.69 -62.31
N SER A 428 3.25 20.75 -61.87
CA SER A 428 3.54 21.93 -62.69
C SER A 428 4.92 21.91 -63.36
N ASN A 429 5.65 20.80 -63.31
CA ASN A 429 7.05 20.66 -63.73
C ASN A 429 8.04 21.65 -63.04
N GLU A 430 7.54 22.48 -62.14
CA GLU A 430 8.32 23.39 -61.29
C GLU A 430 8.51 22.76 -59.92
N ALA A 431 9.69 22.95 -59.31
CA ALA A 431 9.89 22.55 -57.93
C ALA A 431 9.54 23.67 -56.96
N PHE A 432 8.85 23.31 -55.89
CA PHE A 432 8.48 24.22 -54.82
C PHE A 432 8.36 23.49 -53.49
N ILE A 433 8.54 24.23 -52.40
CA ILE A 433 8.33 23.73 -51.05
C ILE A 433 7.00 24.28 -50.55
N GLU A 434 6.10 23.39 -50.17
CA GLU A 434 4.90 23.73 -49.40
C GLU A 434 5.21 23.61 -47.91
N ILE A 435 5.08 24.73 -47.20
CA ILE A 435 5.24 24.81 -45.74
C ILE A 435 3.85 24.94 -45.14
N LYS A 436 3.41 23.86 -44.51
CA LYS A 436 2.12 23.73 -43.83
C LYS A 436 2.37 23.76 -42.32
N LYS A 437 1.93 24.84 -41.67
CA LYS A 437 2.06 25.04 -40.22
C LYS A 437 0.72 24.78 -39.57
N GLU A 438 0.68 23.95 -38.54
CA GLU A 438 -0.53 23.57 -37.82
C GLU A 438 -0.45 24.02 -36.37
N SER A 439 -1.58 24.48 -35.82
CA SER A 439 -1.71 24.87 -34.42
C SER A 439 -3.13 24.69 -33.93
N GLU A 440 -3.26 24.62 -32.60
CA GLU A 440 -4.53 24.59 -31.89
C GLU A 440 -5.01 25.98 -31.45
N GLY A 441 -6.31 26.09 -31.20
CA GLY A 441 -6.95 27.30 -30.68
C GLY A 441 -8.41 27.08 -30.24
N ARG A 442 -8.93 28.04 -29.48
CA ARG A 442 -10.32 28.03 -28.99
C ARG A 442 -11.35 28.12 -30.12
N LYS A 443 -11.03 28.90 -31.14
CA LYS A 443 -11.76 28.99 -32.40
C LYS A 443 -10.81 28.71 -33.54
N ARG A 444 -11.34 28.30 -34.69
CA ARG A 444 -10.56 28.10 -35.92
C ARG A 444 -9.74 29.34 -36.32
N LYS A 445 -10.27 30.55 -36.10
CA LYS A 445 -9.54 31.81 -36.35
C LYS A 445 -8.34 31.99 -35.42
N ASP A 446 -8.49 31.64 -34.14
CA ASP A 446 -7.41 31.75 -33.15
C ASP A 446 -6.31 30.73 -33.45
N ALA A 447 -6.71 29.51 -33.81
CA ALA A 447 -5.80 28.45 -34.26
C ALA A 447 -5.01 28.88 -35.52
N LEU A 448 -5.68 29.52 -36.49
CA LEU A 448 -5.03 30.02 -37.70
C LEU A 448 -4.02 31.13 -37.39
N ASN A 449 -4.39 32.08 -36.52
CA ASN A 449 -3.48 33.13 -36.07
C ASN A 449 -2.25 32.56 -35.35
N ASN A 450 -2.42 31.53 -34.53
CA ASN A 450 -1.29 30.84 -33.87
C ASN A 450 -0.39 30.15 -34.91
N ALA A 451 -0.98 29.42 -35.87
CA ALA A 451 -0.24 28.76 -36.95
C ALA A 451 0.54 29.74 -37.84
N GLU A 452 -0.01 30.94 -38.10
CA GLU A 452 0.68 32.00 -38.85
C GLU A 452 1.93 32.53 -38.13
N LYS A 453 1.90 32.56 -36.80
CA LYS A 453 2.98 33.07 -35.96
C LYS A 453 4.13 32.08 -35.76
N ILE A 454 3.93 30.80 -36.11
CA ILE A 454 5.00 29.81 -36.09
C ILE A 454 6.11 30.24 -37.06
N LYS A 455 7.31 30.44 -36.52
CA LYS A 455 8.51 30.82 -37.27
C LYS A 455 9.29 29.57 -37.65
N TYR A 456 9.39 29.32 -38.94
CA TYR A 456 10.17 28.23 -39.51
C TYR A 456 11.05 28.78 -40.64
N LYS A 457 12.31 28.36 -40.69
CA LYS A 457 13.29 28.79 -41.69
C LYS A 457 13.93 27.56 -42.35
N PHE A 458 14.48 27.79 -43.54
CA PHE A 458 15.27 26.80 -44.27
C PHE A 458 16.25 27.55 -45.19
N ASN A 459 17.38 26.93 -45.47
CA ASN A 459 18.43 27.50 -46.31
C ASN A 459 18.59 26.69 -47.60
N LEU A 460 18.65 27.41 -48.72
CA LEU A 460 18.90 26.84 -50.05
C LEU A 460 20.27 27.31 -50.54
N HIS A 461 21.17 26.37 -50.79
CA HIS A 461 22.48 26.65 -51.36
C HIS A 461 22.75 25.73 -52.55
N LYS A 462 22.68 26.28 -53.77
CA LYS A 462 22.83 25.52 -55.03
C LYS A 462 21.82 24.37 -55.09
N ASN A 463 22.30 23.13 -55.09
CA ASN A 463 21.51 21.89 -55.14
C ASN A 463 21.39 21.21 -53.77
N LYS A 464 21.48 21.97 -52.67
CA LYS A 464 21.32 21.47 -51.31
C LYS A 464 20.29 22.31 -50.55
N ILE A 465 19.29 21.62 -49.99
CA ILE A 465 18.29 22.19 -49.10
C ILE A 465 18.64 21.74 -47.68
N ILE A 466 18.80 22.70 -46.79
CA ILE A 466 19.02 22.46 -45.36
C ILE A 466 17.77 22.99 -44.62
N PHE A 467 17.00 22.05 -44.10
CA PHE A 467 15.85 22.32 -43.24
C PHE A 467 16.30 22.51 -41.80
N ASP A 468 15.69 23.46 -41.09
CA ASP A 468 15.93 23.60 -39.66
C ASP A 468 15.26 22.42 -38.94
N ALA A 469 15.92 21.86 -37.93
CA ALA A 469 15.41 20.74 -37.15
C ALA A 469 14.32 21.13 -36.15
N PHE A 470 13.97 22.42 -36.10
CA PHE A 470 13.06 22.99 -35.12
C PHE A 470 12.26 24.15 -35.71
N PHE A 471 11.16 24.48 -35.05
CA PHE A 471 10.44 25.73 -35.27
C PHE A 471 10.24 26.46 -33.95
N LEU A 472 9.93 27.74 -34.04
CA LEU A 472 9.72 28.61 -32.89
C LEU A 472 8.29 29.14 -32.90
N SER A 473 7.62 29.10 -31.74
CA SER A 473 6.28 29.67 -31.55
C SER A 473 6.21 30.57 -30.31
N GLU A 474 5.09 31.25 -30.12
CA GLU A 474 4.85 32.07 -28.93
C GLU A 474 4.83 31.18 -27.68
N PHE A 475 5.46 31.62 -26.59
CA PHE A 475 5.58 30.84 -25.36
C PHE A 475 4.23 30.40 -24.75
N LYS A 476 3.18 31.23 -24.88
CA LYS A 476 1.82 30.87 -24.44
C LYS A 476 1.26 29.59 -25.10
N ASN A 477 1.81 29.19 -26.25
CA ASN A 477 1.42 27.99 -26.99
C ASN A 477 2.26 26.76 -26.61
N ILE A 478 3.08 26.82 -25.55
CA ILE A 478 3.97 25.72 -25.13
C ILE A 478 3.23 24.38 -24.91
N TRP A 479 1.98 24.44 -24.46
CA TRP A 479 1.14 23.27 -24.24
C TRP A 479 0.25 22.88 -25.43
N LYS A 480 0.25 23.66 -26.52
CA LYS A 480 -0.55 23.35 -27.72
C LYS A 480 0.20 22.39 -28.62
N ASP A 481 -0.52 21.50 -29.25
CA ASP A 481 0.02 20.68 -30.33
C ASP A 481 0.25 21.58 -31.56
N GLU A 482 1.51 21.74 -31.95
CA GLU A 482 1.92 22.53 -33.10
C GLU A 482 2.90 21.69 -33.92
N GLU A 483 2.69 21.65 -35.22
CA GLU A 483 3.46 20.81 -36.13
C GLU A 483 3.80 21.59 -37.39
N VAL A 484 4.95 21.30 -37.99
CA VAL A 484 5.34 21.86 -39.29
C VAL A 484 5.56 20.74 -40.29
N TYR A 485 4.71 20.72 -41.32
CA TYR A 485 4.80 19.84 -42.47
C TYR A 485 5.49 20.56 -43.62
N LEU A 486 6.49 19.92 -44.20
CA LEU A 486 7.29 20.42 -45.30
C LEU A 486 7.17 19.41 -46.43
N THR A 487 6.41 19.75 -47.46
CA THR A 487 6.29 18.89 -48.64
C THR A 487 7.07 19.54 -49.78
N LEU A 488 8.15 18.88 -50.19
CA LEU A 488 8.94 19.28 -51.35
C LEU A 488 8.32 18.66 -52.60
N TYR A 489 7.76 19.50 -53.47
CA TYR A 489 7.27 19.09 -54.77
C TYR A 489 8.38 19.21 -55.81
N ILE A 490 8.71 18.13 -56.51
CA ILE A 490 9.76 18.09 -57.55
C ILE A 490 9.28 17.45 -58.86
N PRO A 491 9.82 17.85 -60.02
CA PRO A 491 9.45 17.26 -61.30
C PRO A 491 9.95 15.82 -61.45
N GLU A 492 9.26 15.06 -62.29
CA GLU A 492 9.63 13.69 -62.64
C GLU A 492 11.04 13.62 -63.25
N GLY A 493 11.80 12.58 -62.90
CA GLY A 493 13.18 12.39 -63.34
C GLY A 493 14.25 13.03 -62.44
N THR A 494 13.86 13.89 -61.50
CA THR A 494 14.78 14.48 -60.53
C THR A 494 15.37 13.41 -59.61
N ILE A 495 16.68 13.48 -59.37
CA ILE A 495 17.39 12.62 -58.43
C ILE A 495 17.54 13.36 -57.10
N ILE A 496 17.19 12.72 -56.00
CA ILE A 496 17.34 13.23 -54.64
C ILE A 496 18.31 12.35 -53.86
N TYR A 497 19.11 12.98 -53.00
CA TYR A 497 19.91 12.30 -52.00
C TYR A 497 19.52 12.80 -50.61
N PHE A 498 19.07 11.89 -49.74
CA PHE A 498 18.74 12.21 -48.35
C PHE A 498 20.00 12.07 -47.48
N GLU A 499 20.48 13.14 -46.87
CA GLU A 499 21.62 13.06 -45.93
C GLU A 499 21.23 12.33 -44.64
N ASN A 500 22.19 11.70 -43.95
CA ASN A 500 21.93 11.00 -42.68
C ASN A 500 21.19 11.86 -41.64
N SER A 501 21.37 13.19 -41.66
CA SER A 501 20.71 14.11 -40.73
C SER A 501 19.19 14.20 -40.92
N SER A 502 18.69 13.97 -42.14
CA SER A 502 17.24 14.01 -42.41
C SER A 502 16.51 12.73 -42.00
N LYS A 503 17.25 11.62 -41.78
CA LYS A 503 16.74 10.28 -41.44
C LYS A 503 15.54 10.27 -40.49
N ARG A 504 15.58 11.07 -39.43
CA ARG A 504 14.55 11.06 -38.36
C ARG A 504 13.41 12.07 -38.55
N PHE A 505 13.42 12.81 -39.66
CA PHE A 505 12.43 13.81 -40.02
C PHE A 505 11.66 13.45 -41.30
N LEU A 506 12.17 12.50 -42.10
CA LEU A 506 11.45 11.95 -43.25
C LEU A 506 10.13 11.30 -42.80
N TYR A 507 9.07 11.57 -43.54
CA TYR A 507 7.72 11.14 -43.20
C TYR A 507 6.85 10.93 -44.44
N ASN A 508 6.33 9.71 -44.57
CA ASN A 508 5.34 9.28 -45.56
C ASN A 508 5.76 9.52 -47.01
N ILE A 509 7.02 9.21 -47.34
CA ILE A 509 7.56 9.40 -48.68
C ILE A 509 7.22 8.18 -49.54
N GLU A 510 6.36 8.39 -50.54
CA GLU A 510 5.95 7.33 -51.46
C GLU A 510 7.14 6.81 -52.29
N ASN A 511 7.37 5.49 -52.24
CA ASN A 511 8.42 4.83 -52.99
C ASN A 511 7.96 3.46 -53.52
N THR A 512 8.57 2.98 -54.60
CA THR A 512 8.13 1.78 -55.33
C THR A 512 8.49 0.47 -54.65
N GLU A 513 9.45 0.49 -53.73
CA GLU A 513 10.01 -0.69 -53.07
C GLU A 513 9.52 -0.85 -51.62
N ASP A 514 8.60 0.01 -51.16
CA ASP A 514 8.08 0.06 -49.79
C ASP A 514 9.20 0.16 -48.73
N ILE A 515 10.26 0.90 -49.08
CA ILE A 515 11.38 1.23 -48.19
C ILE A 515 10.85 2.19 -47.12
N TYR A 516 11.07 1.81 -45.85
CA TYR A 516 10.71 2.67 -44.73
C TYR A 516 11.43 4.03 -44.81
N ASP A 517 10.73 5.14 -44.59
CA ASP A 517 11.26 6.50 -44.78
C ASP A 517 12.65 6.73 -44.17
N ARG A 518 12.88 6.22 -42.95
CA ARG A 518 14.18 6.39 -42.26
C ARG A 518 15.32 5.64 -42.95
N ASN A 519 15.02 4.57 -43.68
CA ASN A 519 15.99 3.79 -44.43
C ASN A 519 16.29 4.40 -45.80
N MET A 520 15.51 5.39 -46.24
CA MET A 520 15.83 6.19 -47.43
C MET A 520 17.02 7.14 -47.22
N ALA A 521 17.44 7.37 -45.97
CA ALA A 521 18.61 8.19 -45.71
C ALA A 521 19.90 7.51 -46.19
N ASN A 522 20.83 8.30 -46.75
CA ASN A 522 22.10 7.90 -47.35
C ASN A 522 22.00 7.14 -48.69
N HIS A 523 20.85 7.26 -49.37
CA HIS A 523 20.58 6.63 -50.67
C HIS A 523 20.11 7.67 -51.70
N HIS A 524 20.27 7.32 -52.97
CA HIS A 524 19.82 8.11 -54.11
C HIS A 524 18.51 7.58 -54.65
N PHE A 525 17.53 8.47 -54.80
CA PHE A 525 16.21 8.14 -55.31
C PHE A 525 15.86 8.99 -56.52
N LYS A 526 15.25 8.35 -57.52
CA LYS A 526 14.72 9.03 -58.70
C LYS A 526 13.21 9.19 -58.57
N MET A 527 12.70 10.41 -58.79
CA MET A 527 11.27 10.65 -58.82
C MET A 527 10.66 10.05 -60.09
N THR A 528 9.66 9.18 -59.93
CA THR A 528 8.88 8.59 -61.03
C THR A 528 7.40 8.94 -60.87
N SER A 529 6.60 8.66 -61.90
CA SER A 529 5.14 8.82 -61.84
C SER A 529 4.43 8.05 -60.70
N LYS A 530 5.04 6.97 -60.17
CA LYS A 530 4.47 6.11 -59.10
C LYS A 530 5.11 6.33 -57.72
N GLY A 531 6.04 7.28 -57.59
CA GLY A 531 6.84 7.51 -56.38
C GLY A 531 8.34 7.40 -56.63
N PHE A 532 9.13 7.32 -55.57
CA PHE A 532 10.59 7.18 -55.68
C PHE A 532 11.04 5.77 -56.00
N GLU A 533 11.96 5.65 -56.97
CA GLU A 533 12.70 4.42 -57.28
C GLU A 533 14.12 4.57 -56.74
N CYS A 534 14.62 3.57 -56.01
CA CYS A 534 15.97 3.63 -55.47
C CYS A 534 17.01 3.27 -56.54
N ILE A 535 18.09 4.05 -56.62
CA ILE A 535 19.15 3.85 -57.63
C ILE A 535 20.28 3.00 -57.04
N ASP A 536 20.58 3.17 -55.75
CA ASP A 536 21.76 2.61 -55.08
C ASP A 536 21.43 1.74 -53.86
N CYS A 537 20.16 1.37 -53.68
CA CYS A 537 19.76 0.37 -52.71
C CYS A 537 20.19 -1.00 -53.24
N GLU A 538 21.28 -1.56 -52.73
CA GLU A 538 21.57 -2.98 -52.95
C GLU A 538 20.40 -3.81 -52.42
N ASN A 539 19.93 -4.78 -53.22
CA ASN A 539 18.86 -5.71 -52.89
C ASN A 539 19.19 -6.57 -51.66
N ASN A 540 19.18 -6.01 -50.46
CA ASN A 540 18.96 -6.77 -49.25
C ASN A 540 17.47 -7.10 -49.21
N LYS A 541 17.10 -8.16 -49.94
CA LYS A 541 15.89 -8.92 -49.66
C LYS A 541 16.06 -9.54 -48.27
N GLU A 542 15.86 -8.74 -47.22
CA GLU A 542 15.55 -9.25 -45.90
C GLU A 542 14.27 -10.08 -46.04
N SER A 543 14.41 -11.35 -45.64
CA SER A 543 13.43 -12.41 -45.78
C SER A 543 12.06 -12.02 -45.20
N GLU A 544 11.00 -12.50 -45.86
CA GLU A 544 9.58 -12.33 -45.49
C GLU A 544 9.23 -12.70 -44.04
N ASP A 545 10.15 -13.32 -43.28
CA ASP A 545 9.99 -13.66 -41.87
C ASP A 545 9.95 -12.44 -40.94
N GLU A 546 10.50 -11.28 -41.31
CA GLU A 546 10.38 -10.05 -40.50
C GLU A 546 9.06 -9.30 -40.70
N ARG A 547 8.36 -9.52 -41.83
CA ARG A 547 7.06 -8.87 -42.11
C ARG A 547 5.95 -9.37 -41.18
N LYS A 548 6.05 -10.60 -40.67
CA LYS A 548 5.06 -11.17 -39.72
C LYS A 548 5.35 -10.81 -38.26
N ALA A 549 6.56 -10.39 -37.93
CA ALA A 549 6.88 -9.93 -36.57
C ALA A 549 6.42 -8.47 -36.32
N ASN A 550 6.24 -7.67 -37.38
CA ASN A 550 5.83 -6.27 -37.29
C ASN A 550 4.33 -6.01 -37.60
N SER A 551 3.54 -7.04 -37.97
CA SER A 551 2.11 -6.85 -38.25
C SER A 551 1.19 -6.98 -37.02
N ASP A 552 1.73 -7.33 -35.85
CA ASP A 552 0.93 -7.51 -34.61
C ASP A 552 0.99 -6.32 -33.65
N TRP A 553 1.62 -5.20 -34.03
CA TRP A 553 1.63 -3.98 -33.22
C TRP A 553 1.21 -2.77 -34.03
N ASN A 554 -0.09 -2.69 -34.35
CA ASN A 554 -0.69 -1.40 -34.64
C ASN A 554 -2.15 -1.34 -34.17
N TYR A 555 -2.34 -1.06 -32.87
CA TYR A 555 -3.30 -0.07 -32.37
C TYR A 555 -3.12 0.02 -30.86
N ASP A 556 -2.26 0.92 -30.39
CA ASP A 556 -2.55 1.58 -29.11
C ASP A 556 -1.92 2.97 -29.09
N ASN A 557 -2.82 3.93 -29.00
CA ASN A 557 -2.55 5.32 -28.71
C ASN A 557 -2.42 5.43 -27.18
N THR A 558 -1.27 5.08 -26.64
CA THR A 558 -0.94 5.31 -25.22
C THR A 558 0.54 5.64 -25.08
N ASN A 559 0.80 6.66 -24.28
CA ASN A 559 2.10 7.08 -23.80
C ASN A 559 3.00 5.89 -23.49
N ASP A 560 4.08 5.73 -24.24
CA ASP A 560 5.24 4.99 -23.76
C ASP A 560 6.53 5.77 -24.03
N ASN A 561 6.98 6.42 -22.95
CA ASN A 561 8.39 6.67 -22.72
C ASN A 561 9.08 5.30 -22.65
N ASN A 562 10.12 5.13 -23.46
CA ASN A 562 10.90 3.89 -23.69
C ASN A 562 10.31 2.95 -24.74
N ASN A 563 10.82 3.09 -25.96
CA ASN A 563 11.67 2.04 -26.53
C ASN A 563 12.42 2.59 -27.75
N ASN A 564 13.71 2.87 -27.56
CA ASN A 564 14.65 3.04 -28.66
C ASN A 564 14.95 1.65 -29.24
N ASN A 565 14.17 1.21 -30.22
CA ASN A 565 14.61 0.17 -31.14
C ASN A 565 15.41 0.82 -32.27
N ASP A 566 16.71 0.97 -32.01
CA ASP A 566 17.79 0.93 -32.99
C ASP A 566 18.89 0.10 -32.34
N ASN A 567 18.98 -1.17 -32.74
CA ASN A 567 19.99 -2.19 -32.44
C ASN A 567 21.31 -1.71 -31.79
N ASN A 568 21.31 -1.49 -30.48
CA ASN A 568 22.51 -1.30 -29.66
C ASN A 568 22.31 -1.66 -28.17
N SER A 569 21.21 -2.34 -27.82
CA SER A 569 20.79 -2.63 -26.45
C SER A 569 21.64 -3.71 -25.75
N ASP A 570 22.45 -4.46 -26.48
CA ASP A 570 23.19 -5.60 -25.88
C ASP A 570 24.50 -5.25 -25.16
N VAL A 571 24.87 -3.96 -25.09
CA VAL A 571 26.11 -3.54 -24.40
C VAL A 571 25.95 -2.31 -23.49
N SER A 572 24.88 -1.53 -23.61
CA SER A 572 24.71 -0.29 -22.82
C SER A 572 24.11 -0.50 -21.43
N PHE A 573 23.38 -1.59 -21.19
CA PHE A 573 22.76 -1.86 -19.89
C PHE A 573 23.72 -2.56 -18.90
N LEU A 574 24.86 -3.07 -19.37
CA LEU A 574 25.68 -3.99 -18.59
C LEU A 574 26.89 -3.37 -17.88
N PHE A 575 27.25 -2.10 -18.12
CA PHE A 575 28.46 -1.53 -17.54
C PHE A 575 28.30 -0.05 -17.19
N ASP A 576 28.79 0.34 -16.01
CA ASP A 576 29.07 1.74 -15.65
C ASP A 576 30.13 2.40 -16.59
N SER A 577 30.62 1.67 -17.60
CA SER A 577 31.62 2.09 -18.56
C SER A 577 31.03 3.02 -19.63
N THR A 578 31.76 4.08 -20.03
CA THR A 578 31.33 5.05 -21.03
C THR A 578 32.40 5.30 -22.09
N ILE A 579 32.00 5.53 -23.36
CA ILE A 579 32.90 5.98 -24.44
C ILE A 579 32.21 7.11 -25.19
N ASN A 580 32.87 8.25 -25.32
CA ASN A 580 32.45 9.36 -26.17
C ASN A 580 33.68 10.06 -26.80
N ASN A 581 33.48 11.25 -27.38
CA ASN A 581 34.56 11.99 -28.04
C ASN A 581 35.56 12.59 -27.04
N LEU A 582 35.14 12.90 -25.81
CA LEU A 582 35.94 13.55 -24.77
C LEU A 582 36.62 12.54 -23.84
N LYS A 583 36.02 11.36 -23.60
CA LYS A 583 36.54 10.36 -22.68
C LYS A 583 36.20 8.92 -23.04
N ALA A 584 37.04 8.00 -22.59
CA ALA A 584 36.76 6.57 -22.51
C ALA A 584 37.00 6.10 -21.07
N GLU A 585 35.97 5.51 -20.46
CA GLU A 585 35.94 5.11 -19.05
C GLU A 585 35.46 3.67 -18.97
N PHE A 586 36.35 2.78 -18.52
CA PHE A 586 36.10 1.35 -18.38
C PHE A 586 35.97 1.03 -16.89
N ILE A 587 34.90 0.35 -16.50
CA ILE A 587 34.56 0.02 -15.12
C ILE A 587 34.11 -1.43 -15.03
N ILE A 588 34.73 -2.17 -14.11
CA ILE A 588 34.38 -3.55 -13.76
C ILE A 588 34.37 -3.72 -12.23
N SER A 589 33.64 -4.72 -11.75
CA SER A 589 33.58 -5.06 -10.33
C SER A 589 33.70 -6.58 -10.13
N LYS A 590 33.75 -7.03 -8.87
CA LYS A 590 33.67 -8.46 -8.54
C LYS A 590 32.34 -9.10 -8.98
N GLN A 591 31.31 -8.32 -9.30
CA GLN A 591 30.03 -8.84 -9.80
C GLN A 591 30.03 -9.11 -11.30
N THR A 592 30.95 -8.49 -12.05
CA THR A 592 31.06 -8.64 -13.51
C THR A 592 31.33 -10.09 -13.90
N THR A 593 30.59 -10.61 -14.88
CA THR A 593 30.75 -11.98 -15.37
C THR A 593 31.85 -12.09 -16.44
N LYS A 594 32.35 -13.31 -16.70
CA LYS A 594 33.35 -13.54 -17.76
C LYS A 594 32.86 -13.10 -19.15
N THR A 595 31.63 -13.46 -19.50
CA THR A 595 31.00 -13.13 -20.79
C THR A 595 30.80 -11.63 -20.95
N GLU A 596 30.43 -10.95 -19.87
CA GLU A 596 30.32 -9.50 -19.82
C GLU A 596 31.67 -8.82 -20.09
N LEU A 597 32.72 -9.23 -19.39
CA LEU A 597 34.06 -8.68 -19.57
C LEU A 597 34.55 -8.84 -21.02
N GLU A 598 34.35 -10.00 -21.64
CA GLU A 598 34.75 -10.25 -23.03
C GLU A 598 34.00 -9.34 -24.03
N LYS A 599 32.68 -9.14 -23.82
CA LYS A 599 31.90 -8.18 -24.63
C LYS A 599 32.42 -6.75 -24.46
N LEU A 600 32.74 -6.34 -23.23
CA LEU A 600 33.24 -5.02 -22.89
C LEU A 600 34.59 -4.74 -23.58
N ILE A 601 35.52 -5.69 -23.54
CA ILE A 601 36.83 -5.61 -24.21
C ILE A 601 36.65 -5.42 -25.72
N LYS A 602 35.80 -6.23 -26.36
CA LYS A 602 35.53 -6.14 -27.79
C LYS A 602 34.90 -4.78 -28.18
N TRP A 603 34.05 -4.24 -27.31
CA TRP A 603 33.40 -2.96 -27.52
C TRP A 603 34.39 -1.79 -27.50
N PHE A 604 35.32 -1.77 -26.54
CA PHE A 604 36.40 -0.77 -26.47
C PHE A 604 37.34 -0.82 -27.70
N LYS A 605 37.70 -2.04 -28.13
CA LYS A 605 38.51 -2.23 -29.34
C LYS A 605 37.82 -1.69 -30.59
N LYS A 606 36.52 -1.97 -30.78
CA LYS A 606 35.76 -1.52 -31.96
C LYS A 606 35.54 0.00 -32.00
N ARG A 607 35.33 0.65 -30.86
CA ARG A 607 34.90 2.06 -30.79
C ARG A 607 36.05 3.06 -30.75
N LYS A 608 37.12 2.76 -30.02
CA LYS A 608 38.26 3.69 -29.81
C LYS A 608 39.62 3.04 -30.03
N ASN A 609 39.65 1.83 -30.60
CA ASN A 609 40.89 1.07 -30.82
C ASN A 609 41.72 0.88 -29.54
N ILE A 610 41.07 0.70 -28.38
CA ILE A 610 41.77 0.42 -27.11
C ILE A 610 41.93 -1.10 -26.97
N ASP A 611 43.16 -1.57 -26.75
CA ASP A 611 43.48 -2.97 -26.52
C ASP A 611 43.49 -3.29 -25.02
N ILE A 612 42.66 -4.23 -24.60
CA ILE A 612 42.59 -4.71 -23.21
C ILE A 612 42.84 -6.21 -23.21
N THR A 613 43.96 -6.62 -22.62
CA THR A 613 44.42 -8.02 -22.60
C THR A 613 44.27 -8.61 -21.21
N ILE A 614 43.63 -9.77 -21.10
CA ILE A 614 43.51 -10.51 -19.84
C ILE A 614 44.83 -11.28 -19.59
N VAL A 615 45.63 -10.83 -18.63
CA VAL A 615 46.93 -11.44 -18.30
C VAL A 615 46.76 -12.63 -17.34
N LYS A 616 45.93 -12.48 -16.30
CA LYS A 616 45.57 -13.56 -15.37
C LYS A 616 44.12 -13.39 -14.93
N SER A 617 43.36 -14.49 -14.84
CA SER A 617 41.99 -14.46 -14.35
C SER A 617 41.63 -15.71 -13.51
N SER A 618 40.85 -15.50 -12.46
CA SER A 618 40.17 -16.53 -11.65
C SER A 618 38.72 -16.12 -11.50
N PHE A 619 37.81 -17.06 -11.76
CA PHE A 619 36.38 -16.83 -11.67
C PHE A 619 35.75 -17.83 -10.71
N LYS A 620 34.93 -17.35 -9.77
CA LYS A 620 34.14 -18.18 -8.85
C LYS A 620 32.66 -17.92 -9.12
N ASN A 621 31.87 -18.98 -9.34
CA ASN A 621 30.45 -18.87 -9.73
C ASN A 621 30.20 -17.93 -10.93
N LYS A 622 31.03 -18.02 -11.98
CA LYS A 622 31.02 -17.18 -13.21
C LYS A 622 31.32 -15.69 -13.00
N ARG A 623 31.69 -15.25 -11.80
CA ARG A 623 32.04 -13.87 -11.44
C ARG A 623 33.54 -13.71 -11.15
N ILE A 624 34.06 -12.49 -11.30
CA ILE A 624 35.49 -12.20 -11.11
C ILE A 624 35.89 -12.42 -9.63
N GLU A 625 36.85 -13.32 -9.39
CA GLU A 625 37.48 -13.50 -8.08
C GLU A 625 38.85 -12.80 -8.03
N LYS A 626 39.69 -12.98 -9.06
CA LYS A 626 40.96 -12.28 -9.24
C LYS A 626 41.17 -11.99 -10.72
N ILE A 627 41.56 -10.77 -11.07
CA ILE A 627 41.89 -10.45 -12.47
C ILE A 627 43.07 -9.46 -12.57
N LEU A 628 43.87 -9.65 -13.60
CA LEU A 628 44.94 -8.75 -14.02
C LEU A 628 44.75 -8.44 -15.51
N LEU A 629 44.53 -7.18 -15.83
CA LEU A 629 44.37 -6.68 -17.20
C LEU A 629 45.52 -5.74 -17.55
N ASP A 630 46.08 -5.91 -18.75
CA ASP A 630 46.98 -4.94 -19.38
C ASP A 630 46.16 -4.13 -20.39
N ILE A 631 46.23 -2.80 -20.30
CA ILE A 631 45.46 -1.84 -21.10
C ILE A 631 46.45 -1.03 -21.95
N ASP A 632 46.19 -0.95 -23.25
CA ASP A 632 46.92 -0.10 -24.20
C ASP A 632 45.91 0.73 -25.00
N CYS A 633 45.92 2.04 -24.78
CA CYS A 633 45.00 2.95 -25.48
C CYS A 633 45.42 3.23 -26.93
N ASN A 634 46.57 2.72 -27.39
CA ASN A 634 47.11 2.93 -28.74
C ASN A 634 47.35 4.41 -29.12
N ASP A 635 47.37 5.30 -28.13
CA ASP A 635 47.65 6.74 -28.26
C ASP A 635 48.80 7.18 -27.32
N GLY A 636 49.61 6.21 -26.86
CA GLY A 636 50.77 6.43 -25.98
C GLY A 636 50.49 6.19 -24.49
N TYR A 637 49.23 5.99 -24.08
CA TYR A 637 48.87 5.71 -22.68
C TYR A 637 48.66 4.20 -22.45
N LYS A 638 49.36 3.66 -21.45
CA LYS A 638 49.29 2.24 -21.06
C LYS A 638 49.10 2.08 -19.56
N GLY A 639 48.41 1.03 -19.17
CA GLY A 639 47.98 0.81 -17.80
C GLY A 639 47.87 -0.65 -17.40
N LYS A 640 47.92 -0.93 -16.09
CA LYS A 640 47.65 -2.27 -15.54
C LYS A 640 46.56 -2.17 -14.47
N LEU A 641 45.48 -2.93 -14.63
CA LEU A 641 44.39 -3.01 -13.67
C LEU A 641 44.44 -4.35 -12.93
N LYS A 642 44.41 -4.32 -11.59
CA LYS A 642 44.49 -5.52 -10.75
C LYS A 642 43.37 -5.56 -9.71
N ILE A 643 42.56 -6.61 -9.74
CA ILE A 643 41.56 -6.92 -8.70
C ILE A 643 42.06 -8.15 -7.91
N SER A 644 42.09 -8.04 -6.58
CA SER A 644 42.56 -9.12 -5.69
C SER A 644 41.62 -9.32 -4.49
N ASN A 645 41.94 -10.27 -3.59
CA ASN A 645 41.05 -10.57 -2.45
C ASN A 645 40.82 -9.35 -1.55
N ASN A 646 41.82 -8.46 -1.39
CA ASN A 646 41.73 -7.27 -0.54
C ASN A 646 40.95 -6.08 -1.14
N THR A 647 40.46 -6.18 -2.38
CA THR A 647 39.55 -5.15 -2.93
C THR A 647 38.18 -5.32 -2.27
N LEU A 648 37.73 -4.30 -1.51
CA LEU A 648 36.44 -4.24 -0.80
C LEU A 648 35.31 -4.71 -1.74
N GLU A 649 34.49 -5.66 -1.28
CA GLU A 649 33.36 -6.17 -2.06
C GLU A 649 32.41 -5.02 -2.44
N GLY A 650 32.38 -4.68 -3.73
CA GLY A 650 31.44 -3.69 -4.28
C GLY A 650 32.04 -2.39 -4.80
N ILE A 651 33.34 -2.13 -4.63
CA ILE A 651 33.95 -0.92 -5.21
C ILE A 651 34.27 -1.16 -6.69
N PRO A 652 33.77 -0.31 -7.62
CA PRO A 652 34.11 -0.39 -9.04
C PRO A 652 35.58 -0.01 -9.26
N THR A 653 36.30 -0.86 -9.99
CA THR A 653 37.69 -0.64 -10.41
C THR A 653 37.74 -0.45 -11.91
N GLY A 654 38.62 0.41 -12.40
CA GLY A 654 38.53 0.85 -13.78
C GLY A 654 39.69 1.70 -14.26
N PHE A 655 39.56 2.19 -15.49
CA PHE A 655 40.42 3.24 -16.01
C PHE A 655 39.59 4.31 -16.70
N ARG A 656 40.17 5.51 -16.79
CA ARG A 656 39.65 6.65 -17.53
C ARG A 656 40.74 7.23 -18.40
N ARG A 657 40.40 7.53 -19.65
CA ARG A 657 41.19 8.25 -20.63
C ARG A 657 40.41 9.50 -21.05
N LEU A 658 40.97 10.70 -20.88
CA LEU A 658 40.39 11.99 -21.28
C LEU A 658 41.14 12.54 -22.50
N TYR A 659 40.48 12.66 -23.65
CA TYR A 659 41.11 13.06 -24.92
C TYR A 659 41.34 14.57 -25.06
N ASP A 660 40.74 15.38 -24.20
CA ASP A 660 40.80 16.86 -24.22
C ASP A 660 41.74 17.44 -23.15
N GLU A 661 42.48 16.59 -22.42
CA GLU A 661 43.38 17.00 -21.33
C GLU A 661 44.85 16.88 -21.74
N GLU A 662 45.61 17.96 -21.55
CA GLU A 662 47.06 18.03 -21.84
C GLU A 662 47.91 17.47 -20.70
N ASP A 663 47.42 17.52 -19.45
CA ASP A 663 48.12 16.94 -18.30
C ASP A 663 48.05 15.41 -18.35
N LYS A 664 49.21 14.77 -18.59
CA LYS A 664 49.33 13.31 -18.69
C LYS A 664 48.77 12.55 -17.49
N THR A 665 48.82 13.13 -16.29
CA THR A 665 48.35 12.47 -15.06
C THR A 665 46.83 12.47 -14.91
N LEU A 666 46.16 13.46 -15.50
CA LEU A 666 44.70 13.57 -15.55
C LEU A 666 44.13 12.92 -16.82
N ALA A 667 44.89 12.95 -17.91
CA ALA A 667 44.57 12.39 -19.20
C ALA A 667 44.40 10.86 -19.16
N PHE A 668 45.07 10.15 -18.25
CA PHE A 668 44.89 8.72 -18.04
C PHE A 668 45.03 8.32 -16.56
N LYS A 669 44.00 7.69 -16.01
CA LYS A 669 43.94 7.28 -14.59
C LYS A 669 43.37 5.88 -14.45
N ILE A 670 43.90 5.09 -13.52
CA ILE A 670 43.43 3.75 -13.13
C ILE A 670 43.09 3.78 -11.64
N TRP A 671 42.01 3.12 -11.23
CA TRP A 671 41.62 3.00 -9.81
C TRP A 671 41.08 1.61 -9.47
#